data_AF-A0A2E6A8N3-F1
#
_entry.id   AF-A0A2E6A8N3-F1
#
_cell.length_a   1.000
_cell.length_b   1.000
_cell.length_c   1.000
_cell.angle_alpha   90.00
_cell.angle_beta   90.00
_cell.angle_gamma   90.00
#
_symmetry.space_group_name_H-M   'P 1'
#
loop_
_entity.id
_entity.type
_entity.pdbx_description
1 polymer ?
#
loop_
_entity_poly.entity_id
_entity_poly.type
_entity_poly.pdbx_seq_one_letter_code
_entity_poly.pdbx_strand_id
1 'polypeptide(L)'
;MRFFSCMIFVLAFSSCNGCDEELVKVCPPPVDCIINEDGNVETFSSIVDMHTELGECSHGRTECNEDMELICVGYVKPALEECNQKDDDCDGMIDNGISWDRDRDGHNSLDSCINPSDCDDNNDKVHPEHQEMCDGIDNNCDNKVDDIEPVECWTGSDDVILDGTTPCQTGTMTCTEGAWTNCLDQTLDELERCDGIDNDCDGAIDDDVIELQSVIQRMCGYNDVGICAYGTEYCVDGDIKCFDAIMPMNEECNNIDDDCDGSRDEGLYQPCESACGPGMETCMMGRWVNCDAPQPSVELCDEIDNDCDGEIDEGCLCIKDDVQVCRENIYDTEGNLVNCGFGYQTCDQFGVWGPCIYQGIEEEICDNWDNDCDGVIDGIVSMCGNNPNLHGIGECRLGTATCEEGTWGDCIGEVNPEEEVCDQLDNDCDGEIDEDLNAHEKVDMIFVIDTSGSMCPYIEALHQGIAAYVADFEDTDHRFGLIVHPSRWHTNSYGNAVNMTEMGLVDAAGLSSLLGALGCDGGGWEKTTDVVLAVLDSSNPLGISWRPDSYPYVISISDEGPQTVYGNTPSDIAIPAANCQIAGCQSGDAVEIYFIDQLSSLNSWMDAAFFDPDRTIDIHPPSGTRYTEILRNIFQDVCF
;
A
#
# COMPACT_ATOMS: atom_id res chain seq x y z
N MET A 1 -50.37 -51.02 -2.99
CA MET A 1 -50.28 -52.03 -4.08
C MET A 1 -48.79 -52.22 -4.38
N ARG A 2 -48.20 -53.41 -4.45
CA ARG A 2 -48.75 -54.78 -4.63
C ARG A 2 -48.24 -55.78 -3.55
N PHE A 3 -48.92 -56.93 -3.43
CA PHE A 3 -48.56 -58.14 -2.66
C PHE A 3 -47.79 -59.16 -3.55
N PHE A 4 -47.00 -60.10 -2.99
CA PHE A 4 -47.38 -61.52 -2.69
C PHE A 4 -46.17 -62.43 -2.34
N SER A 5 -46.44 -63.61 -1.76
CA SER A 5 -45.51 -64.63 -1.20
C SER A 5 -45.64 -66.01 -1.89
N CYS A 6 -44.65 -66.93 -1.77
CA CYS A 6 -44.88 -68.40 -1.84
C CYS A 6 -43.72 -69.28 -1.25
N MET A 7 -43.95 -70.60 -1.15
CA MET A 7 -43.30 -71.58 -0.24
C MET A 7 -42.60 -72.80 -0.90
N ILE A 8 -41.54 -73.33 -0.24
CA ILE A 8 -41.22 -74.74 0.18
C ILE A 8 -41.26 -75.91 -0.84
N PHE A 9 -40.17 -76.73 -0.92
CA PHE A 9 -40.11 -78.17 -0.52
C PHE A 9 -38.72 -78.83 -0.68
N VAL A 10 -38.37 -79.74 0.25
CA VAL A 10 -37.21 -80.66 0.23
C VAL A 10 -37.70 -82.06 0.60
N LEU A 11 -37.16 -83.11 -0.03
CA LEU A 11 -37.28 -84.51 0.41
C LEU A 11 -36.00 -85.29 0.07
N ALA A 12 -35.56 -86.14 1.00
CA ALA A 12 -34.41 -87.03 0.89
C ALA A 12 -34.82 -88.49 1.22
N PHE A 13 -33.94 -89.45 0.93
CA PHE A 13 -34.08 -90.87 1.27
C PHE A 13 -32.80 -91.37 1.94
N SER A 14 -32.92 -92.35 2.86
CA SER A 14 -31.86 -92.92 3.69
C SER A 14 -31.13 -94.13 3.07
N SER A 15 -30.00 -94.49 3.67
CA SER A 15 -28.94 -95.39 3.17
C SER A 15 -29.23 -96.90 3.28
N CYS A 16 -28.28 -97.67 2.74
CA CYS A 16 -28.15 -99.12 2.93
C CYS A 16 -26.65 -99.46 2.93
N ASN A 17 -26.22 -100.33 3.85
CA ASN A 17 -24.81 -100.64 4.09
C ASN A 17 -24.15 -101.50 2.99
N GLY A 18 -22.88 -101.22 2.70
CA GLY A 18 -22.00 -102.04 1.88
C GLY A 18 -21.47 -101.31 0.63
N CYS A 19 -20.29 -100.68 0.74
CA CYS A 19 -19.63 -100.05 -0.41
C CYS A 19 -18.96 -101.06 -1.36
N ASP A 20 -19.78 -101.61 -2.27
CA ASP A 20 -19.34 -102.21 -3.52
C ASP A 20 -18.59 -101.17 -4.40
N GLU A 21 -17.64 -101.61 -5.23
CA GLU A 21 -16.39 -100.86 -5.45
C GLU A 21 -16.39 -99.77 -6.53
N GLU A 22 -17.34 -99.77 -7.45
CA GLU A 22 -17.29 -98.94 -8.68
C GLU A 22 -18.19 -97.68 -8.60
N LEU A 23 -19.02 -97.58 -7.56
CA LEU A 23 -20.24 -96.75 -7.53
C LEU A 23 -20.04 -95.24 -7.46
N VAL A 24 -18.86 -94.76 -7.01
CA VAL A 24 -18.71 -93.39 -6.47
C VAL A 24 -17.75 -92.52 -7.29
N LYS A 25 -17.51 -92.87 -8.57
CA LYS A 25 -16.54 -92.20 -9.46
C LYS A 25 -17.19 -91.65 -10.73
N VAL A 26 -18.04 -90.63 -10.57
CA VAL A 26 -18.90 -90.05 -11.62
C VAL A 26 -18.61 -88.54 -11.78
N CYS A 27 -18.51 -88.03 -13.02
CA CYS A 27 -18.24 -86.61 -13.35
C CYS A 27 -18.99 -86.16 -14.64
N PRO A 28 -19.40 -84.89 -14.78
CA PRO A 28 -20.20 -84.36 -15.91
C PRO A 28 -19.42 -84.09 -17.24
N PRO A 29 -20.13 -84.02 -18.41
CA PRO A 29 -19.53 -83.98 -19.77
C PRO A 29 -19.12 -82.57 -20.31
N PRO A 30 -18.26 -82.50 -21.36
CA PRO A 30 -17.46 -81.30 -21.70
C PRO A 30 -18.05 -80.31 -22.74
N VAL A 31 -17.46 -79.10 -22.79
CA VAL A 31 -17.67 -78.03 -23.80
C VAL A 31 -16.30 -77.60 -24.35
N ASP A 32 -16.17 -77.39 -25.67
CA ASP A 32 -14.89 -77.06 -26.32
C ASP A 32 -14.34 -75.68 -25.89
N CYS A 33 -13.04 -75.59 -25.55
CA CYS A 33 -12.33 -74.33 -25.23
C CYS A 33 -11.81 -73.64 -26.54
N ILE A 34 -12.14 -72.35 -26.83
CA ILE A 34 -11.95 -71.59 -28.11
C ILE A 34 -11.14 -70.28 -27.97
N ILE A 35 -10.71 -69.64 -29.08
CA ILE A 35 -9.99 -68.34 -29.10
C ILE A 35 -10.90 -67.20 -29.62
N ASN A 36 -10.95 -66.06 -28.90
CA ASN A 36 -11.74 -64.87 -29.28
C ASN A 36 -10.97 -63.87 -30.20
N GLU A 37 -11.65 -62.85 -30.77
CA GLU A 37 -11.01 -61.89 -31.72
C GLU A 37 -9.87 -61.06 -31.11
N ASP A 38 -9.81 -60.94 -29.77
CA ASP A 38 -8.73 -60.27 -29.03
C ASP A 38 -7.57 -61.22 -28.64
N GLY A 39 -7.74 -62.54 -28.80
CA GLY A 39 -6.68 -63.55 -28.67
C GLY A 39 -6.65 -64.42 -27.41
N ASN A 40 -7.67 -64.38 -26.54
CA ASN A 40 -7.71 -65.21 -25.31
C ASN A 40 -8.42 -66.56 -25.53
N VAL A 41 -8.02 -67.59 -24.76
CA VAL A 41 -8.64 -68.93 -24.74
C VAL A 41 -9.70 -69.02 -23.64
N GLU A 42 -10.92 -69.43 -23.98
CA GLU A 42 -12.04 -69.61 -23.05
C GLU A 42 -13.07 -70.63 -23.56
N THR A 43 -13.82 -71.30 -22.68
CA THR A 43 -14.94 -72.17 -23.08
C THR A 43 -16.20 -71.37 -23.36
N PHE A 44 -17.01 -71.80 -24.33
CA PHE A 44 -18.29 -71.14 -24.62
C PHE A 44 -19.22 -71.25 -23.40
N SER A 45 -19.54 -70.12 -22.77
CA SER A 45 -19.97 -70.03 -21.37
C SER A 45 -21.21 -70.86 -20.97
N SER A 46 -21.01 -71.84 -20.06
CA SER A 46 -21.92 -72.21 -18.95
C SER A 46 -21.33 -73.33 -18.04
N ILE A 47 -21.44 -73.21 -16.70
CA ILE A 47 -20.86 -74.14 -15.68
C ILE A 47 -21.97 -74.74 -14.77
N VAL A 48 -21.83 -75.99 -14.28
CA VAL A 48 -22.67 -76.62 -13.21
C VAL A 48 -21.88 -77.71 -12.40
N ASP A 49 -22.11 -77.82 -11.07
CA ASP A 49 -21.50 -78.76 -10.08
C ASP A 49 -22.56 -79.47 -9.15
N MET A 50 -22.25 -80.61 -8.48
CA MET A 50 -23.12 -81.35 -7.50
C MET A 50 -22.35 -82.13 -6.36
N HIS A 51 -22.99 -82.41 -5.19
CA HIS A 51 -22.41 -82.89 -3.87
C HIS A 51 -23.30 -83.90 -3.07
N THR A 52 -22.80 -84.55 -1.97
CA THR A 52 -23.49 -84.89 -0.65
C THR A 52 -22.57 -85.48 0.48
N GLU A 53 -23.05 -85.57 1.75
CA GLU A 53 -22.32 -85.76 3.05
C GLU A 53 -22.92 -86.88 3.99
N LEU A 54 -22.44 -86.97 5.26
CA LEU A 54 -22.96 -87.72 6.45
C LEU A 54 -22.48 -89.16 6.77
N GLY A 55 -21.54 -89.72 6.01
CA GLY A 55 -20.74 -90.90 6.41
C GLY A 55 -19.30 -90.74 5.94
N GLU A 56 -18.41 -91.70 6.20
CA GLU A 56 -17.02 -91.70 5.68
C GLU A 56 -16.94 -91.97 4.14
N CYS A 57 -17.95 -91.58 3.32
CA CYS A 57 -18.07 -91.87 1.87
C CYS A 57 -18.75 -90.75 1.00
N SER A 58 -18.23 -90.41 -0.22
CA SER A 58 -18.65 -89.22 -1.07
C SER A 58 -18.18 -89.18 -2.59
N HIS A 59 -18.61 -88.21 -3.45
CA HIS A 59 -18.45 -88.06 -4.97
C HIS A 59 -17.80 -86.72 -5.53
N GLY A 60 -17.54 -86.50 -6.87
CA GLY A 60 -16.71 -85.39 -7.49
C GLY A 60 -17.07 -84.68 -8.87
N ARG A 61 -16.21 -83.78 -9.47
CA ARG A 61 -16.50 -82.79 -10.61
C ARG A 61 -15.47 -82.61 -11.81
N THR A 62 -15.73 -81.78 -12.87
CA THR A 62 -14.93 -81.62 -14.17
C THR A 62 -14.45 -80.18 -14.61
N GLU A 63 -13.28 -79.98 -15.29
CA GLU A 63 -12.66 -78.64 -15.65
C GLU A 63 -11.69 -78.62 -16.90
N CYS A 64 -11.50 -77.50 -17.67
CA CYS A 64 -10.46 -77.32 -18.76
C CYS A 64 -9.06 -76.89 -18.18
N ASN A 65 -7.95 -76.97 -18.95
CA ASN A 65 -6.60 -76.44 -18.60
C ASN A 65 -5.96 -75.51 -19.68
N GLU A 66 -4.78 -74.90 -19.40
CA GLU A 66 -4.07 -73.96 -20.30
C GLU A 66 -3.71 -74.53 -21.69
N ASP A 67 -3.54 -75.84 -21.80
CA ASP A 67 -3.21 -76.56 -23.06
C ASP A 67 -4.46 -77.01 -23.87
N MET A 68 -5.68 -76.64 -23.43
CA MET A 68 -7.00 -77.04 -23.98
C MET A 68 -7.45 -78.50 -23.72
N GLU A 69 -7.14 -79.13 -22.57
CA GLU A 69 -7.64 -80.47 -22.16
C GLU A 69 -8.57 -80.45 -20.91
N LEU A 70 -9.35 -81.52 -20.66
CA LEU A 70 -10.35 -81.65 -19.55
C LEU A 70 -10.07 -82.76 -18.50
N ILE A 71 -10.37 -82.52 -17.20
CA ILE A 71 -10.03 -83.40 -16.03
C ILE A 71 -11.13 -83.52 -14.92
N CYS A 72 -11.05 -84.47 -13.94
CA CYS A 72 -12.09 -84.74 -12.89
C CYS A 72 -11.58 -85.19 -11.46
N VAL A 73 -12.29 -84.88 -10.33
CA VAL A 73 -11.76 -84.98 -8.91
C VAL A 73 -12.74 -85.32 -7.69
N GLY A 74 -12.44 -86.33 -6.79
CA GLY A 74 -12.83 -86.56 -5.31
C GLY A 74 -13.80 -87.72 -4.78
N TYR A 75 -13.44 -88.74 -3.90
CA TYR A 75 -14.32 -89.85 -3.28
C TYR A 75 -13.80 -90.81 -2.08
N VAL A 76 -14.63 -91.59 -1.26
CA VAL A 76 -14.29 -92.42 0.03
C VAL A 76 -15.17 -93.74 0.46
N LYS A 77 -15.12 -94.42 1.69
CA LYS A 77 -15.73 -95.78 2.19
C LYS A 77 -15.89 -96.11 3.80
N PRO A 78 -16.62 -97.19 4.35
CA PRO A 78 -17.11 -97.47 5.79
C PRO A 78 -16.88 -98.88 6.59
N ALA A 79 -17.54 -99.24 7.76
CA ALA A 79 -17.24 -100.29 8.85
C ALA A 79 -18.36 -100.99 9.82
N LEU A 80 -18.19 -101.16 11.18
CA LEU A 80 -19.06 -101.89 12.24
C LEU A 80 -18.96 -101.32 13.71
N GLU A 81 -20.08 -101.21 14.44
CA GLU A 81 -20.28 -100.55 15.79
C GLU A 81 -19.26 -100.76 16.94
N GLU A 82 -18.86 -99.63 17.54
CA GLU A 82 -18.24 -99.44 18.87
C GLU A 82 -18.98 -98.27 19.58
N CYS A 83 -18.70 -97.91 20.84
CA CYS A 83 -19.25 -96.65 21.42
C CYS A 83 -18.52 -95.41 20.84
N ASN A 84 -18.76 -95.13 19.56
CA ASN A 84 -17.98 -94.18 18.76
C ASN A 84 -18.85 -93.16 18.01
N GLN A 85 -20.18 -93.19 18.21
CA GLN A 85 -21.15 -92.24 17.66
C GLN A 85 -21.18 -92.13 16.13
N LYS A 86 -20.70 -93.16 15.43
CA LYS A 86 -20.83 -93.26 13.97
C LYS A 86 -21.79 -94.36 13.61
N ASP A 87 -22.59 -94.07 12.58
CA ASP A 87 -23.16 -95.08 11.70
C ASP A 87 -22.03 -95.71 10.87
N ASP A 88 -21.10 -96.40 11.55
CA ASP A 88 -19.95 -97.05 10.92
C ASP A 88 -20.45 -98.05 9.89
N ASP A 89 -21.60 -98.67 10.16
CA ASP A 89 -22.26 -99.64 9.31
C ASP A 89 -23.44 -99.07 8.48
N CYS A 90 -23.45 -97.76 8.17
CA CYS A 90 -24.29 -97.13 7.12
C CYS A 90 -25.79 -97.53 7.09
N ASP A 91 -26.35 -97.90 8.24
CA ASP A 91 -27.69 -98.42 8.52
C ASP A 91 -28.62 -97.32 9.10
N GLY A 92 -28.04 -96.36 9.82
CA GLY A 92 -28.68 -95.17 10.36
C GLY A 92 -28.93 -95.15 11.87
N MET A 93 -28.38 -96.07 12.66
CA MET A 93 -28.45 -96.09 14.14
C MET A 93 -27.06 -96.23 14.81
N ILE A 94 -26.99 -96.02 16.14
CA ILE A 94 -25.73 -95.75 16.89
C ILE A 94 -25.75 -96.41 18.30
N ASP A 95 -24.62 -97.03 18.72
CA ASP A 95 -24.12 -97.31 20.09
C ASP A 95 -25.01 -98.13 21.10
N ASN A 96 -26.03 -98.87 20.66
CA ASN A 96 -27.21 -99.24 21.50
C ASN A 96 -27.11 -100.43 22.51
N GLY A 97 -26.07 -100.52 23.38
CA GLY A 97 -25.76 -101.77 24.14
C GLY A 97 -25.65 -101.89 25.69
N ILE A 98 -25.56 -100.83 26.55
CA ILE A 98 -25.12 -100.97 27.98
C ILE A 98 -25.62 -99.88 29.01
N SER A 99 -26.19 -100.22 30.19
CA SER A 99 -26.51 -99.27 31.33
C SER A 99 -26.98 -99.92 32.68
N TRP A 100 -26.96 -99.18 33.82
CA TRP A 100 -27.58 -99.55 35.14
C TRP A 100 -27.79 -98.41 36.20
N ASP A 101 -28.74 -98.58 37.16
CA ASP A 101 -29.20 -97.68 38.28
C ASP A 101 -29.17 -98.43 39.64
N ARG A 102 -28.76 -97.79 40.77
CA ARG A 102 -28.68 -98.42 42.10
C ARG A 102 -29.66 -97.92 43.17
N ASP A 103 -29.72 -96.62 43.43
CA ASP A 103 -30.44 -96.06 44.59
C ASP A 103 -31.95 -95.91 44.35
N ARG A 104 -32.32 -95.87 43.06
CA ARG A 104 -33.68 -95.92 42.48
C ARG A 104 -34.45 -94.60 42.53
N ASP A 105 -33.75 -93.48 42.50
CA ASP A 105 -34.26 -92.20 42.05
C ASP A 105 -34.84 -92.25 40.60
N GLY A 106 -34.29 -93.12 39.76
CA GLY A 106 -34.63 -93.31 38.34
C GLY A 106 -33.50 -92.97 37.35
N HIS A 107 -32.31 -92.60 37.84
CA HIS A 107 -31.15 -92.22 37.04
C HIS A 107 -30.08 -93.32 37.03
N ASN A 108 -29.41 -93.52 35.89
CA ASN A 108 -28.34 -94.51 35.80
C ASN A 108 -27.02 -93.94 36.35
N SER A 109 -26.24 -94.79 37.03
CA SER A 109 -24.87 -94.50 37.47
C SER A 109 -23.97 -94.09 36.30
N LEU A 110 -23.04 -93.16 36.56
CA LEU A 110 -22.13 -92.55 35.57
C LEU A 110 -21.29 -93.53 34.73
N ASP A 111 -21.07 -94.76 35.19
CA ASP A 111 -20.36 -95.81 34.43
C ASP A 111 -21.20 -96.48 33.32
N SER A 112 -22.43 -95.99 33.05
CA SER A 112 -23.35 -96.50 32.02
C SER A 112 -23.08 -95.93 30.62
N CYS A 113 -23.28 -96.71 29.56
CA CYS A 113 -23.14 -96.19 28.17
C CYS A 113 -24.44 -95.56 27.61
N ILE A 114 -25.59 -95.85 28.21
CA ILE A 114 -26.88 -95.24 27.87
C ILE A 114 -27.40 -94.46 29.08
N ASN A 115 -27.55 -93.15 28.89
CA ASN A 115 -28.01 -92.18 29.88
C ASN A 115 -27.34 -92.25 31.28
N PRO A 116 -26.00 -92.31 31.39
CA PRO A 116 -25.30 -92.09 32.66
C PRO A 116 -25.64 -90.68 33.18
N SER A 117 -26.14 -90.53 34.40
CA SER A 117 -26.57 -89.22 34.91
C SER A 117 -26.53 -89.03 36.43
N ASP A 118 -26.59 -90.08 37.25
CA ASP A 118 -26.55 -89.95 38.72
C ASP A 118 -25.12 -89.78 39.26
N CYS A 119 -24.91 -88.71 40.05
CA CYS A 119 -23.64 -88.36 40.66
C CYS A 119 -23.43 -88.89 42.10
N ASP A 120 -24.47 -89.25 42.85
CA ASP A 120 -24.37 -90.01 44.12
C ASP A 120 -25.45 -91.09 44.21
N ASP A 121 -25.14 -92.23 43.56
CA ASP A 121 -25.79 -93.55 43.49
C ASP A 121 -26.00 -94.26 44.86
N ASN A 122 -26.22 -93.46 45.91
CA ASN A 122 -26.57 -93.80 47.29
C ASN A 122 -27.50 -92.77 48.00
N ASN A 123 -27.89 -91.65 47.36
CA ASN A 123 -28.59 -90.52 47.99
C ASN A 123 -29.75 -89.95 47.13
N ASP A 124 -30.99 -90.27 47.52
CA ASP A 124 -32.25 -89.95 46.81
C ASP A 124 -32.63 -88.46 46.70
N LYS A 125 -31.68 -87.55 46.98
CA LYS A 125 -31.78 -86.09 46.85
C LYS A 125 -30.60 -85.45 46.11
N VAL A 126 -29.67 -86.26 45.61
CA VAL A 126 -28.52 -85.82 44.82
C VAL A 126 -28.67 -86.50 43.46
N HIS A 127 -29.47 -85.88 42.59
CA HIS A 127 -29.83 -86.45 41.29
C HIS A 127 -30.22 -85.35 40.27
N PRO A 128 -30.09 -85.61 38.94
CA PRO A 128 -30.34 -84.65 37.84
C PRO A 128 -31.65 -83.86 37.81
N GLU A 129 -32.65 -84.22 38.62
CA GLU A 129 -33.96 -83.58 38.67
C GLU A 129 -34.31 -82.98 40.06
N HIS A 130 -33.38 -83.00 41.01
CA HIS A 130 -33.55 -82.30 42.30
C HIS A 130 -33.34 -80.78 42.13
N GLN A 131 -33.76 -79.99 43.13
CA GLN A 131 -33.46 -78.55 43.20
C GLN A 131 -32.29 -78.31 44.16
N GLU A 132 -31.40 -77.38 43.80
CA GLU A 132 -30.32 -76.91 44.68
C GLU A 132 -30.84 -76.32 45.99
N MET A 133 -30.10 -76.59 47.06
CA MET A 133 -30.26 -76.00 48.39
C MET A 133 -28.93 -75.37 48.83
N CYS A 134 -29.00 -74.25 49.56
CA CYS A 134 -27.80 -73.55 50.04
C CYS A 134 -27.22 -74.31 51.26
N ASP A 135 -26.52 -75.41 51.02
CA ASP A 135 -25.97 -76.29 52.05
C ASP A 135 -24.57 -76.88 51.75
N GLY A 136 -23.99 -76.56 50.60
CA GLY A 136 -22.65 -76.98 50.18
C GLY A 136 -22.60 -78.32 49.45
N ILE A 137 -23.75 -78.82 48.96
CA ILE A 137 -23.88 -80.05 48.18
C ILE A 137 -24.52 -79.73 46.83
N ASP A 138 -23.92 -80.21 45.74
CA ASP A 138 -24.57 -80.27 44.42
C ASP A 138 -25.73 -81.28 44.52
N ASN A 139 -26.97 -80.80 44.59
CA ASN A 139 -28.16 -81.64 44.71
C ASN A 139 -28.71 -82.05 43.34
N ASN A 140 -28.49 -81.25 42.31
CA ASN A 140 -29.03 -81.47 40.96
C ASN A 140 -28.07 -82.20 40.01
N CYS A 141 -26.91 -82.66 40.49
CA CYS A 141 -25.87 -83.37 39.76
C CYS A 141 -25.34 -82.68 38.49
N ASP A 142 -25.50 -81.37 38.35
CA ASP A 142 -25.06 -80.64 37.16
C ASP A 142 -23.58 -80.20 37.22
N ASN A 143 -22.89 -80.56 38.30
CA ASN A 143 -21.49 -80.23 38.65
C ASN A 143 -21.30 -78.79 39.16
N LYS A 144 -22.38 -78.12 39.61
CA LYS A 144 -22.31 -76.85 40.35
C LYS A 144 -22.96 -77.01 41.72
N VAL A 145 -22.21 -76.69 42.76
CA VAL A 145 -22.68 -76.67 44.15
C VAL A 145 -23.34 -75.32 44.44
N ASP A 146 -24.51 -75.34 45.10
CA ASP A 146 -25.22 -74.16 45.58
C ASP A 146 -25.60 -73.14 44.47
N ASP A 147 -25.95 -73.57 43.25
CA ASP A 147 -26.10 -72.69 42.07
C ASP A 147 -27.42 -71.86 42.00
N ILE A 148 -27.91 -71.46 43.17
CA ILE A 148 -29.18 -70.78 43.40
C ILE A 148 -29.10 -69.29 43.00
N GLU A 149 -30.10 -68.81 42.27
CA GLU A 149 -30.23 -67.38 41.93
C GLU A 149 -30.41 -66.48 43.18
N PRO A 150 -29.95 -65.21 43.14
CA PRO A 150 -30.10 -64.26 44.25
C PRO A 150 -31.55 -64.07 44.70
N VAL A 151 -31.78 -63.90 46.00
CA VAL A 151 -33.11 -63.76 46.61
C VAL A 151 -33.26 -62.38 47.26
N GLU A 152 -34.44 -61.75 47.14
CA GLU A 152 -34.71 -60.42 47.71
C GLU A 152 -34.75 -60.41 49.25
N CYS A 153 -34.37 -59.27 49.85
CA CYS A 153 -34.33 -59.06 51.30
C CYS A 153 -34.51 -57.58 51.70
N TRP A 154 -34.84 -57.33 52.97
CA TRP A 154 -34.98 -56.00 53.59
C TRP A 154 -34.59 -56.05 55.06
N THR A 155 -33.91 -55.02 55.59
CA THR A 155 -33.58 -54.92 57.03
C THR A 155 -33.82 -53.53 57.65
N GLY A 156 -34.53 -52.62 56.98
CA GLY A 156 -34.91 -51.32 57.53
C GLY A 156 -36.20 -51.38 58.36
N SER A 157 -36.85 -50.23 58.53
CA SER A 157 -38.12 -50.15 59.29
C SER A 157 -39.27 -50.93 58.62
N ASP A 158 -40.28 -51.31 59.40
CA ASP A 158 -41.44 -52.10 58.93
C ASP A 158 -42.50 -51.25 58.19
N ASP A 159 -42.55 -49.94 58.45
CA ASP A 159 -43.60 -49.02 57.99
C ASP A 159 -43.24 -48.25 56.69
N VAL A 160 -42.11 -48.58 56.05
CA VAL A 160 -41.65 -47.90 54.81
C VAL A 160 -42.43 -48.32 53.55
N ILE A 161 -42.41 -47.44 52.54
CA ILE A 161 -42.89 -47.72 51.19
C ILE A 161 -41.71 -48.20 50.31
N LEU A 162 -41.86 -49.37 49.67
CA LEU A 162 -40.84 -50.03 48.82
C LEU A 162 -41.37 -50.34 47.40
N ASP A 163 -42.28 -49.51 46.89
CA ASP A 163 -42.86 -49.68 45.54
C ASP A 163 -42.10 -48.93 44.42
N GLY A 164 -40.98 -48.29 44.78
CA GLY A 164 -40.16 -47.47 43.88
C GLY A 164 -40.61 -46.01 43.75
N THR A 165 -41.55 -45.53 44.57
CA THR A 165 -41.86 -44.09 44.70
C THR A 165 -40.93 -43.36 45.67
N THR A 166 -40.27 -44.08 46.57
CA THR A 166 -39.29 -43.62 47.57
C THR A 166 -37.86 -44.00 47.14
N PRO A 167 -36.81 -43.41 47.74
CA PRO A 167 -35.42 -43.84 47.55
C PRO A 167 -35.09 -45.20 48.21
N CYS A 168 -35.88 -45.67 49.17
CA CYS A 168 -35.64 -46.96 49.83
C CYS A 168 -35.83 -48.13 48.87
N GLN A 169 -34.92 -49.11 48.96
CA GLN A 169 -34.87 -50.25 48.04
C GLN A 169 -34.50 -51.54 48.76
N THR A 170 -35.20 -52.62 48.41
CA THR A 170 -34.82 -53.98 48.82
C THR A 170 -33.46 -54.35 48.26
N GLY A 171 -32.73 -55.18 49.01
CA GLY A 171 -31.46 -55.74 48.59
C GLY A 171 -31.60 -57.17 48.10
N THR A 172 -30.47 -57.81 47.81
CA THR A 172 -30.40 -59.26 47.53
C THR A 172 -29.42 -59.99 48.44
N MET A 173 -29.70 -61.26 48.70
CA MET A 173 -28.78 -62.20 49.33
C MET A 173 -28.44 -63.32 48.34
N THR A 174 -27.18 -63.75 48.32
CA THR A 174 -26.68 -64.85 47.49
C THR A 174 -26.22 -66.00 48.37
N CYS A 175 -26.31 -67.24 47.87
CA CYS A 175 -25.65 -68.35 48.54
C CYS A 175 -24.15 -68.33 48.20
N THR A 176 -23.30 -68.43 49.22
CA THR A 176 -21.85 -68.57 49.08
C THR A 176 -21.31 -69.50 50.17
N GLU A 177 -20.57 -70.54 49.79
CA GLU A 177 -19.97 -71.51 50.72
C GLU A 177 -21.01 -72.19 51.66
N GLY A 178 -22.19 -72.56 51.15
CA GLY A 178 -23.27 -73.17 51.94
C GLY A 178 -23.96 -72.23 52.94
N ALA A 179 -23.87 -70.90 52.75
CA ALA A 179 -24.56 -69.91 53.58
C ALA A 179 -25.01 -68.67 52.79
N TRP A 180 -26.14 -68.07 53.20
CA TRP A 180 -26.60 -66.79 52.65
C TRP A 180 -25.73 -65.61 53.10
N THR A 181 -25.46 -64.69 52.19
CA THR A 181 -24.84 -63.39 52.51
C THR A 181 -25.76 -62.51 53.35
N ASN A 182 -25.22 -61.42 53.89
CA ASN A 182 -26.05 -60.29 54.33
C ASN A 182 -26.85 -59.73 53.14
N CYS A 183 -27.87 -58.93 53.44
CA CYS A 183 -28.62 -58.20 52.42
C CYS A 183 -27.74 -57.12 51.79
N LEU A 184 -27.32 -57.33 50.54
CA LEU A 184 -26.49 -56.42 49.75
C LEU A 184 -27.37 -55.49 48.91
N ASP A 185 -26.86 -54.30 48.64
CA ASP A 185 -27.48 -53.29 47.75
C ASP A 185 -28.87 -52.77 48.17
N GLN A 186 -29.31 -53.03 49.42
CA GLN A 186 -30.47 -52.33 50.01
C GLN A 186 -30.16 -50.86 50.33
N THR A 187 -31.16 -49.99 50.19
CA THR A 187 -31.11 -48.58 50.62
C THR A 187 -32.08 -48.40 51.78
N LEU A 188 -31.55 -48.12 52.98
CA LEU A 188 -32.32 -48.02 54.23
C LEU A 188 -32.94 -46.64 54.43
N ASP A 189 -33.95 -46.58 55.30
CA ASP A 189 -34.54 -45.35 55.85
C ASP A 189 -33.51 -44.51 56.66
N GLU A 190 -33.43 -43.21 56.37
CA GLU A 190 -32.67 -42.19 57.11
C GLU A 190 -33.62 -41.09 57.63
N LEU A 191 -33.19 -40.24 58.58
CA LEU A 191 -34.06 -39.15 59.07
C LEU A 191 -34.32 -38.09 57.99
N GLU A 192 -35.55 -37.56 57.98
CA GLU A 192 -36.00 -36.52 57.05
C GLU A 192 -35.11 -35.27 57.01
N ARG A 193 -34.96 -34.76 55.78
CA ARG A 193 -34.12 -33.61 55.43
C ARG A 193 -34.87 -32.77 54.41
N CYS A 194 -34.70 -31.46 54.50
CA CYS A 194 -35.21 -30.55 53.47
C CYS A 194 -34.35 -30.62 52.21
N ASP A 195 -34.53 -31.67 51.40
CA ASP A 195 -33.89 -31.86 50.09
C ASP A 195 -34.84 -32.41 49.00
N GLY A 196 -36.15 -32.44 49.28
CA GLY A 196 -37.20 -32.82 48.33
C GLY A 196 -37.29 -34.33 48.09
N ILE A 197 -36.68 -35.12 48.97
CA ILE A 197 -36.65 -36.59 48.94
C ILE A 197 -37.25 -37.10 50.24
N ASP A 198 -38.14 -38.08 50.11
CA ASP A 198 -38.69 -38.92 51.19
C ASP A 198 -37.58 -39.86 51.70
N ASN A 199 -36.71 -39.37 52.57
CA ASN A 199 -35.51 -40.05 53.08
C ASN A 199 -35.84 -41.11 54.14
N ASP A 200 -36.91 -40.93 54.92
CA ASP A 200 -37.40 -41.96 55.87
C ASP A 200 -38.38 -42.96 55.24
N CYS A 201 -38.82 -42.67 54.02
CA CYS A 201 -39.61 -43.54 53.15
C CYS A 201 -41.04 -43.81 53.65
N ASP A 202 -41.62 -42.91 54.45
CA ASP A 202 -42.99 -43.03 54.98
C ASP A 202 -44.10 -42.65 53.95
N GLY A 203 -43.72 -41.96 52.87
CA GLY A 203 -44.62 -41.51 51.80
C GLY A 203 -44.95 -40.02 51.82
N ALA A 204 -44.42 -39.24 52.77
CA ALA A 204 -44.38 -37.79 52.74
C ALA A 204 -42.97 -37.28 52.37
N ILE A 205 -42.84 -35.99 52.07
CA ILE A 205 -41.58 -35.38 51.60
C ILE A 205 -41.34 -34.12 52.42
N ASP A 206 -40.14 -34.02 53.01
CA ASP A 206 -39.70 -32.89 53.84
C ASP A 206 -40.60 -32.60 55.07
N ASP A 207 -41.38 -33.56 55.58
CA ASP A 207 -42.04 -33.43 56.88
C ASP A 207 -41.19 -33.97 58.02
N ASP A 208 -41.61 -33.72 59.27
CA ASP A 208 -40.88 -34.06 60.51
C ASP A 208 -39.33 -33.92 60.46
N VAL A 209 -38.85 -32.84 59.80
CA VAL A 209 -37.45 -32.38 59.73
C VAL A 209 -36.94 -31.97 61.13
N ILE A 210 -36.72 -32.95 61.99
CA ILE A 210 -36.43 -32.79 63.41
C ILE A 210 -34.93 -32.54 63.61
N GLU A 211 -34.53 -31.28 63.51
CA GLU A 211 -33.70 -30.67 64.57
C GLU A 211 -33.77 -29.13 64.71
N LEU A 212 -34.80 -28.46 64.18
CA LEU A 212 -35.05 -27.02 64.42
C LEU A 212 -35.68 -26.72 65.81
N GLN A 213 -35.32 -27.47 66.86
CA GLN A 213 -35.87 -27.32 68.21
C GLN A 213 -35.25 -26.18 69.04
N SER A 214 -34.17 -25.55 68.55
CA SER A 214 -33.58 -24.36 69.15
C SER A 214 -33.93 -23.11 68.33
N VAL A 215 -34.51 -22.09 68.98
CA VAL A 215 -34.82 -20.80 68.35
C VAL A 215 -33.57 -20.14 67.74
N ILE A 216 -32.38 -20.43 68.32
CA ILE A 216 -31.08 -19.92 67.85
C ILE A 216 -30.68 -20.57 66.52
N GLN A 217 -31.16 -21.78 66.24
CA GLN A 217 -30.82 -22.58 65.06
C GLN A 217 -31.78 -22.36 63.89
N ARG A 218 -32.84 -21.55 64.09
CA ARG A 218 -33.74 -21.07 63.04
C ARG A 218 -33.40 -19.67 62.55
N MET A 219 -32.39 -19.02 63.13
CA MET A 219 -32.00 -17.65 62.76
C MET A 219 -31.12 -17.68 61.51
N CYS A 220 -31.62 -17.07 60.45
CA CYS A 220 -30.89 -16.83 59.21
C CYS A 220 -30.77 -15.33 58.95
N GLY A 221 -29.89 -14.92 58.04
CA GLY A 221 -29.51 -13.52 57.87
C GLY A 221 -28.14 -13.22 58.46
N TYR A 222 -27.79 -11.94 58.55
CA TYR A 222 -26.40 -11.50 58.78
C TYR A 222 -26.14 -11.11 60.23
N ASN A 223 -26.66 -9.95 60.64
CA ASN A 223 -26.57 -9.40 62.00
C ASN A 223 -27.76 -8.44 62.26
N ASP A 224 -27.81 -7.88 63.48
CA ASP A 224 -28.72 -6.78 63.85
C ASP A 224 -27.97 -5.43 63.84
N VAL A 225 -27.18 -5.18 62.80
CA VAL A 225 -26.41 -3.94 62.57
C VAL A 225 -26.99 -3.21 61.36
N GLY A 226 -26.91 -1.87 61.37
CA GLY A 226 -27.49 -1.04 60.32
C GLY A 226 -28.99 -1.26 60.07
N ILE A 227 -29.33 -1.56 58.81
CA ILE A 227 -30.68 -1.95 58.39
C ILE A 227 -30.92 -3.47 58.51
N CYS A 228 -29.88 -4.28 58.69
CA CYS A 228 -29.99 -5.73 58.76
C CYS A 228 -30.78 -6.21 59.98
N ALA A 229 -31.42 -7.36 59.78
CA ALA A 229 -32.16 -8.07 60.82
C ALA A 229 -32.15 -9.56 60.53
N TYR A 230 -32.06 -10.37 61.58
CA TYR A 230 -32.24 -11.81 61.46
C TYR A 230 -33.68 -12.20 61.08
N GLY A 231 -33.79 -13.12 60.12
CA GLY A 231 -35.01 -13.80 59.72
C GLY A 231 -35.17 -15.18 60.36
N THR A 232 -36.15 -15.94 59.87
CA THR A 232 -36.45 -17.30 60.32
C THR A 232 -36.41 -18.30 59.16
N GLU A 233 -35.78 -19.45 59.38
CA GLU A 233 -35.71 -20.55 58.41
C GLU A 233 -36.99 -21.39 58.36
N TYR A 234 -37.36 -21.78 57.14
CA TYR A 234 -38.48 -22.66 56.81
C TYR A 234 -38.09 -23.57 55.64
N CYS A 235 -38.41 -24.86 55.72
CA CYS A 235 -38.37 -25.74 54.55
C CYS A 235 -39.55 -25.41 53.63
N VAL A 236 -39.28 -25.15 52.35
CA VAL A 236 -40.30 -24.90 51.34
C VAL A 236 -39.79 -25.43 50.00
N ASP A 237 -40.49 -26.40 49.41
CA ASP A 237 -40.15 -27.05 48.13
C ASP A 237 -38.74 -27.67 48.08
N GLY A 238 -38.33 -28.47 49.09
CA GLY A 238 -37.01 -29.11 49.15
C GLY A 238 -35.81 -28.18 49.38
N ASP A 239 -36.05 -26.91 49.74
CA ASP A 239 -35.00 -25.93 50.08
C ASP A 239 -35.27 -25.29 51.44
N ILE A 240 -34.22 -25.14 52.27
CA ILE A 240 -34.26 -24.27 53.46
C ILE A 240 -34.23 -22.81 52.98
N LYS A 241 -35.36 -22.12 53.12
CA LYS A 241 -35.53 -20.72 52.73
C LYS A 241 -35.60 -19.82 53.96
N CYS A 242 -34.87 -18.72 53.90
CA CYS A 242 -34.86 -17.69 54.93
C CYS A 242 -35.98 -16.67 54.67
N PHE A 243 -36.86 -16.46 55.65
CA PHE A 243 -37.94 -15.48 55.58
C PHE A 243 -37.70 -14.33 56.56
N ASP A 244 -38.16 -13.12 56.21
CA ASP A 244 -38.10 -11.90 57.02
C ASP A 244 -36.68 -11.39 57.40
N ALA A 245 -35.60 -12.00 56.90
CA ALA A 245 -34.25 -11.43 57.04
C ALA A 245 -34.07 -10.20 56.15
N ILE A 246 -33.42 -9.18 56.70
CA ILE A 246 -32.87 -8.07 55.90
C ILE A 246 -31.38 -8.36 55.74
N MET A 247 -30.98 -8.60 54.50
CA MET A 247 -29.59 -8.90 54.12
C MET A 247 -28.82 -7.63 53.80
N PRO A 248 -27.48 -7.64 53.97
CA PRO A 248 -26.59 -6.61 53.44
C PRO A 248 -26.90 -6.26 51.99
N MET A 249 -27.00 -4.97 51.72
CA MET A 249 -27.04 -4.39 50.38
C MET A 249 -25.71 -3.68 50.11
N ASN A 250 -25.55 -3.12 48.92
CA ASN A 250 -24.47 -2.15 48.70
C ASN A 250 -24.84 -0.85 49.40
N GLU A 251 -23.89 -0.24 50.12
CA GLU A 251 -24.02 1.11 50.67
C GLU A 251 -24.63 2.10 49.64
N GLU A 252 -25.65 2.84 50.07
CA GLU A 252 -26.13 4.04 49.37
C GLU A 252 -25.80 5.28 50.20
N CYS A 253 -25.57 6.42 49.55
CA CYS A 253 -25.25 7.69 50.23
C CYS A 253 -26.50 8.29 50.91
N ASN A 254 -26.94 7.69 52.01
CA ASN A 254 -28.24 7.93 52.65
C ASN A 254 -28.16 8.09 54.19
N ASN A 255 -26.97 7.97 54.80
CA ASN A 255 -26.70 7.98 56.24
C ASN A 255 -27.35 6.81 57.03
N ILE A 256 -27.61 5.71 56.36
CA ILE A 256 -27.91 4.38 56.90
C ILE A 256 -26.60 3.55 56.79
N ASP A 257 -26.68 2.30 57.19
CA ASP A 257 -25.64 1.27 57.22
C ASP A 257 -26.36 0.10 56.53
N ASP A 258 -26.25 0.08 55.21
CA ASP A 258 -27.00 -0.78 54.29
C ASP A 258 -26.26 -2.12 54.07
N ASP A 259 -24.92 -2.13 54.14
CA ASP A 259 -24.09 -3.33 54.08
C ASP A 259 -23.89 -4.01 55.45
N CYS A 260 -24.21 -3.31 56.53
CA CYS A 260 -24.27 -3.81 57.90
C CYS A 260 -22.90 -4.16 58.51
N ASP A 261 -21.80 -3.58 58.02
CA ASP A 261 -20.47 -3.69 58.65
C ASP A 261 -20.33 -2.91 59.98
N GLY A 262 -21.24 -1.95 60.22
CA GLY A 262 -21.27 -1.08 61.42
C GLY A 262 -20.73 0.33 61.19
N SER A 263 -20.32 0.64 59.97
CA SER A 263 -20.00 1.98 59.45
C SER A 263 -21.26 2.61 58.82
N ARG A 264 -21.12 3.68 58.05
CA ARG A 264 -22.20 4.38 57.32
C ARG A 264 -21.60 5.15 56.17
N ASP A 265 -22.17 5.03 54.99
CA ASP A 265 -21.76 5.72 53.77
C ASP A 265 -20.27 5.45 53.38
N GLU A 266 -19.61 4.40 53.87
CA GLU A 266 -18.18 4.19 53.66
C GLU A 266 -17.84 3.59 52.29
N GLY A 267 -16.62 3.86 51.82
CA GLY A 267 -16.17 3.41 50.50
C GLY A 267 -16.93 4.03 49.32
N LEU A 268 -17.89 4.92 49.55
CA LEU A 268 -18.71 5.54 48.52
C LEU A 268 -18.04 6.75 47.85
N TYR A 269 -17.92 6.66 46.53
CA TYR A 269 -17.45 7.71 45.64
C TYR A 269 -18.35 7.79 44.41
N GLN A 270 -18.71 9.00 43.98
CA GLN A 270 -19.41 9.23 42.71
C GLN A 270 -18.69 10.29 41.87
N PRO A 271 -18.85 10.30 40.53
CA PRO A 271 -18.30 11.36 39.71
C PRO A 271 -18.98 12.71 39.99
N CYS A 272 -18.18 13.76 40.00
CA CYS A 272 -18.58 15.16 40.03
C CYS A 272 -17.87 15.93 38.90
N GLU A 273 -18.29 17.16 38.62
CA GLU A 273 -17.70 18.00 37.57
C GLU A 273 -17.45 19.43 38.08
N SER A 274 -16.33 20.01 37.66
CA SER A 274 -16.03 21.45 37.75
C SER A 274 -15.91 22.05 36.35
N ALA A 275 -15.52 23.34 36.24
CA ALA A 275 -15.14 23.92 34.96
C ALA A 275 -13.94 23.20 34.32
N CYS A 276 -13.01 22.69 35.14
CA CYS A 276 -11.77 22.02 34.74
C CYS A 276 -11.94 20.50 34.51
N GLY A 277 -13.17 20.04 34.28
CA GLY A 277 -13.46 18.64 34.00
C GLY A 277 -13.88 17.80 35.22
N PRO A 278 -13.75 16.47 35.14
CA PRO A 278 -14.32 15.56 36.12
C PRO A 278 -13.44 15.38 37.36
N GLY A 279 -14.10 15.05 38.48
CA GLY A 279 -13.48 14.53 39.68
C GLY A 279 -14.39 13.51 40.36
N MET A 280 -14.05 13.16 41.59
CA MET A 280 -14.83 12.30 42.47
C MET A 280 -15.22 13.08 43.72
N GLU A 281 -16.42 12.84 44.23
CA GLU A 281 -16.85 13.30 45.55
C GLU A 281 -17.17 12.10 46.45
N THR A 282 -16.86 12.23 47.74
CA THR A 282 -17.08 11.18 48.75
C THR A 282 -18.41 11.42 49.45
N CYS A 283 -19.13 10.35 49.80
CA CYS A 283 -20.28 10.51 50.68
C CYS A 283 -19.82 10.77 52.12
N MET A 284 -20.43 11.76 52.79
CA MET A 284 -20.35 11.91 54.25
C MET A 284 -21.70 12.34 54.80
N MET A 285 -22.27 11.54 55.71
CA MET A 285 -23.54 11.83 56.41
C MET A 285 -24.73 11.94 55.43
N GLY A 286 -24.82 11.01 54.47
CA GLY A 286 -25.89 10.95 53.47
C GLY A 286 -25.88 12.12 52.49
N ARG A 287 -24.69 12.68 52.23
CA ARG A 287 -24.46 13.75 51.26
C ARG A 287 -23.11 13.58 50.59
N TRP A 288 -23.12 13.73 49.27
CA TRP A 288 -21.93 13.88 48.47
C TRP A 288 -21.28 15.25 48.73
N VAL A 289 -19.98 15.23 49.02
CA VAL A 289 -19.18 16.38 49.43
C VAL A 289 -17.70 16.17 49.05
N ASN A 290 -16.91 17.24 49.09
CA ASN A 290 -15.48 17.22 48.74
C ASN A 290 -15.22 16.69 47.32
N CYS A 291 -15.93 17.23 46.33
CA CYS A 291 -15.56 17.05 44.92
C CYS A 291 -14.10 17.48 44.72
N ASP A 292 -13.25 16.54 44.31
CA ASP A 292 -11.81 16.75 44.07
C ASP A 292 -11.50 17.23 42.63
N ALA A 293 -12.54 17.44 41.81
CA ALA A 293 -12.42 17.99 40.47
C ALA A 293 -11.56 19.27 40.48
N PRO A 294 -10.59 19.43 39.55
CA PRO A 294 -9.67 20.55 39.58
C PRO A 294 -10.43 21.88 39.61
N GLN A 295 -9.91 22.87 40.33
CA GLN A 295 -10.56 24.17 40.46
C GLN A 295 -9.82 25.19 39.59
N PRO A 296 -10.53 26.12 38.93
CA PRO A 296 -9.95 27.27 38.27
C PRO A 296 -8.88 27.94 39.14
N SER A 297 -7.68 28.03 38.60
CA SER A 297 -6.53 28.66 39.23
C SER A 297 -6.13 29.90 38.44
N VAL A 298 -4.83 30.20 38.31
CA VAL A 298 -4.35 31.25 37.40
C VAL A 298 -3.46 30.56 36.39
N GLU A 299 -3.53 30.97 35.13
CA GLU A 299 -2.67 30.41 34.07
C GLU A 299 -1.21 30.33 34.48
N LEU A 300 -0.67 29.13 34.30
CA LEU A 300 0.75 28.82 34.27
C LEU A 300 1.04 28.35 32.86
N CYS A 301 2.16 28.76 32.29
CA CYS A 301 2.50 28.47 30.90
C CYS A 301 3.08 27.05 30.80
N ASP A 302 2.21 26.05 30.94
CA ASP A 302 2.51 24.63 31.08
C ASP A 302 1.70 23.68 30.16
N GLU A 303 1.12 24.22 29.08
CA GLU A 303 0.30 23.51 28.07
C GLU A 303 -1.04 22.97 28.61
N ILE A 304 -1.53 23.53 29.71
CA ILE A 304 -2.78 23.13 30.37
C ILE A 304 -3.62 24.38 30.66
N ASP A 305 -4.88 24.38 30.23
CA ASP A 305 -5.93 25.31 30.68
C ASP A 305 -6.10 25.20 32.22
N ASN A 306 -5.45 26.10 32.97
CA ASN A 306 -5.36 26.07 34.44
C ASN A 306 -6.50 26.86 35.10
N ASP A 307 -7.05 27.86 34.41
CA ASP A 307 -8.16 28.74 34.81
C ASP A 307 -9.52 28.24 34.27
N CYS A 308 -9.50 27.38 33.24
CA CYS A 308 -10.61 26.60 32.73
C CYS A 308 -11.67 27.44 31.98
N ASP A 309 -11.23 28.51 31.28
CA ASP A 309 -12.07 29.33 30.40
C ASP A 309 -12.22 28.76 28.97
N GLY A 310 -11.34 27.84 28.57
CA GLY A 310 -11.39 27.09 27.31
C GLY A 310 -10.36 27.50 26.25
N GLU A 311 -9.52 28.50 26.51
CA GLU A 311 -8.23 28.69 25.81
C GLU A 311 -7.11 27.95 26.58
N ILE A 312 -5.85 27.96 26.08
CA ILE A 312 -4.69 27.35 26.76
C ILE A 312 -3.54 28.36 26.75
N ASP A 313 -2.89 28.56 27.90
CA ASP A 313 -1.72 29.42 28.08
C ASP A 313 -1.95 30.90 27.63
N GLU A 314 -3.13 31.48 27.85
CA GLU A 314 -3.42 32.82 27.31
C GLU A 314 -2.68 33.95 28.06
N GLY A 315 -1.96 34.78 27.31
CA GLY A 315 -1.13 35.84 27.87
C GLY A 315 0.31 35.44 28.21
N CYS A 316 0.67 34.16 28.03
CA CYS A 316 2.06 33.68 28.10
C CYS A 316 2.93 34.28 26.98
N LEU A 317 4.14 34.75 27.31
CA LEU A 317 5.14 35.19 26.32
C LEU A 317 6.17 34.09 25.97
N CYS A 318 6.21 33.01 26.76
CA CYS A 318 7.11 31.87 26.65
C CYS A 318 6.63 30.71 27.53
N ILE A 319 7.15 29.50 27.31
CA ILE A 319 6.87 28.31 28.12
C ILE A 319 7.92 28.22 29.23
N LYS A 320 7.53 27.73 30.41
CA LYS A 320 8.45 27.58 31.56
C LYS A 320 9.74 26.82 31.19
N ASP A 321 10.87 27.31 31.70
CA ASP A 321 12.21 26.77 31.44
C ASP A 321 12.69 26.90 29.96
N ASP A 322 11.91 27.53 29.07
CA ASP A 322 12.40 27.99 27.77
C ASP A 322 13.63 28.90 27.97
N VAL A 323 14.53 28.87 26.98
CA VAL A 323 15.72 29.70 26.93
C VAL A 323 15.77 30.43 25.60
N GLN A 324 15.77 31.77 25.64
CA GLN A 324 16.01 32.61 24.46
C GLN A 324 17.31 33.40 24.56
N VAL A 325 17.89 33.69 23.40
CA VAL A 325 19.00 34.64 23.26
C VAL A 325 18.48 36.05 23.49
N CYS A 326 19.23 36.84 24.26
CA CYS A 326 18.92 38.24 24.53
C CYS A 326 20.15 39.11 24.25
N ARG A 327 19.92 40.23 23.57
CA ARG A 327 20.94 41.21 23.13
C ARG A 327 20.81 42.58 23.80
N GLU A 328 19.76 42.78 24.60
CA GLU A 328 19.55 44.01 25.37
C GLU A 328 19.53 43.72 26.87
N ASN A 329 19.94 44.70 27.67
CA ASN A 329 19.90 44.64 29.13
C ASN A 329 20.62 43.38 29.69
N ILE A 330 21.77 43.03 29.11
CA ILE A 330 22.57 41.88 29.52
C ILE A 330 23.27 42.18 30.85
N TYR A 331 23.20 41.26 31.82
CA TYR A 331 23.86 41.38 33.12
C TYR A 331 24.90 40.29 33.33
N ASP A 332 26.04 40.63 33.92
CA ASP A 332 27.00 39.63 34.40
C ASP A 332 26.50 38.92 35.67
N THR A 333 27.25 37.92 36.14
CA THR A 333 26.93 37.15 37.36
C THR A 333 27.04 37.97 38.66
N GLU A 334 27.54 39.20 38.59
CA GLU A 334 27.66 40.14 39.71
C GLU A 334 26.56 41.23 39.66
N GLY A 335 25.73 41.25 38.60
CA GLY A 335 24.62 42.18 38.39
C GLY A 335 25.01 43.49 37.68
N ASN A 336 26.19 43.58 37.09
CA ASN A 336 26.60 44.73 36.28
C ASN A 336 26.10 44.59 34.85
N LEU A 337 25.73 45.71 34.22
CA LEU A 337 25.30 45.76 32.83
C LEU A 337 26.48 45.52 31.87
N VAL A 338 26.30 44.62 30.90
CA VAL A 338 27.22 44.33 29.80
C VAL A 338 26.57 44.83 28.50
N ASN A 339 27.31 45.64 27.73
CA ASN A 339 26.82 46.31 26.52
C ASN A 339 27.42 45.72 25.22
N CYS A 340 27.72 44.43 25.23
CA CYS A 340 28.27 43.69 24.10
C CYS A 340 27.99 42.18 24.29
N GLY A 341 28.20 41.37 23.24
CA GLY A 341 27.99 39.92 23.26
C GLY A 341 26.53 39.53 23.39
N PHE A 342 26.26 38.34 23.94
CA PHE A 342 24.91 37.85 24.14
C PHE A 342 24.70 37.26 25.54
N GLY A 343 23.45 37.25 25.97
CA GLY A 343 23.00 36.52 27.15
C GLY A 343 21.91 35.51 26.83
N TYR A 344 21.49 34.80 27.86
CA TYR A 344 20.26 34.03 27.86
C TYR A 344 19.27 34.60 28.89
N GLN A 345 18.01 34.66 28.50
CA GLN A 345 16.88 34.75 29.44
C GLN A 345 16.28 33.35 29.57
N THR A 346 15.94 32.97 30.80
CA THR A 346 15.13 31.78 31.08
C THR A 346 13.72 32.24 31.40
N CYS A 347 12.71 31.59 30.82
CA CYS A 347 11.31 31.88 31.09
C CYS A 347 10.92 31.33 32.48
N ASP A 348 10.23 32.13 33.28
CA ASP A 348 9.72 31.68 34.56
C ASP A 348 8.40 30.91 34.43
N GLN A 349 7.88 30.41 35.56
CA GLN A 349 6.64 29.62 35.62
C GLN A 349 5.35 30.41 35.29
N PHE A 350 5.45 31.71 35.00
CA PHE A 350 4.33 32.59 34.66
C PHE A 350 4.45 33.14 33.22
N GLY A 351 5.31 32.54 32.38
CA GLY A 351 5.50 32.97 31.00
C GLY A 351 6.23 34.29 30.86
N VAL A 352 7.02 34.70 31.86
CA VAL A 352 7.77 35.95 31.85
C VAL A 352 9.26 35.66 31.73
N TRP A 353 9.90 36.29 30.75
CA TRP A 353 11.35 36.23 30.57
C TRP A 353 12.09 36.86 31.75
N GLY A 354 12.98 36.09 32.39
CA GLY A 354 13.85 36.55 33.47
C GLY A 354 14.90 37.60 33.02
N PRO A 355 15.81 38.03 33.91
CA PRO A 355 16.92 38.90 33.52
C PRO A 355 17.82 38.23 32.48
N CYS A 356 18.32 39.00 31.52
CA CYS A 356 19.28 38.53 30.52
C CYS A 356 20.65 38.32 31.18
N ILE A 357 21.15 37.09 31.23
CA ILE A 357 22.43 36.76 31.87
C ILE A 357 23.51 36.50 30.81
N TYR A 358 24.59 37.29 30.84
CA TYR A 358 25.71 37.19 29.90
C TYR A 358 26.29 35.78 29.81
N GLN A 359 26.46 35.30 28.57
CA GLN A 359 27.01 33.96 28.29
C GLN A 359 28.33 34.03 27.54
N GLY A 360 28.51 35.01 26.67
CA GLY A 360 29.72 35.13 25.86
C GLY A 360 29.56 36.08 24.69
N ILE A 361 30.39 35.83 23.69
CA ILE A 361 30.54 36.62 22.47
C ILE A 361 30.18 35.76 21.24
N GLU A 362 29.77 36.41 20.17
CA GLU A 362 29.53 35.79 18.86
C GLU A 362 30.50 36.36 17.81
N GLU A 363 30.42 35.89 16.56
CA GLU A 363 31.08 36.58 15.45
C GLU A 363 30.31 37.87 15.13
N GLU A 364 31.02 38.96 14.86
CA GLU A 364 30.43 40.27 14.56
C GLU A 364 29.54 40.21 13.30
N ILE A 365 28.33 40.74 13.42
CA ILE A 365 27.30 40.88 12.37
C ILE A 365 26.84 42.34 12.33
N CYS A 366 26.18 42.72 11.23
CA CYS A 366 25.70 44.10 11.03
C CYS A 366 24.34 44.31 11.71
N ASP A 367 24.31 44.45 13.04
CA ASP A 367 23.10 44.64 13.85
C ASP A 367 23.12 45.84 14.83
N ASN A 368 24.08 46.77 14.69
CA ASN A 368 24.30 47.93 15.57
C ASN A 368 24.63 47.53 17.01
N TRP A 369 25.29 46.39 17.17
CA TRP A 369 25.63 45.81 18.45
C TRP A 369 26.98 45.10 18.38
N ASP A 370 27.87 45.44 19.32
CA ASP A 370 29.19 44.83 19.51
C ASP A 370 29.00 43.35 19.92
N ASN A 371 28.96 42.41 18.97
CA ASN A 371 28.71 41.00 19.23
C ASN A 371 29.98 40.29 19.74
N ASP A 372 31.17 40.75 19.32
CA ASP A 372 32.45 40.12 19.68
C ASP A 372 33.15 40.70 20.93
N CYS A 373 32.62 41.82 21.46
CA CYS A 373 33.14 42.58 22.61
C CYS A 373 34.53 43.21 22.40
N ASP A 374 35.01 43.46 21.17
CA ASP A 374 36.28 44.14 20.93
C ASP A 374 36.22 45.67 21.14
N GLY A 375 35.01 46.24 21.17
CA GLY A 375 34.75 47.67 21.36
C GLY A 375 34.51 48.46 20.06
N VAL A 376 34.38 47.80 18.91
CA VAL A 376 34.01 48.37 17.61
C VAL A 376 32.66 47.82 17.15
N ILE A 377 31.61 48.64 17.25
CA ILE A 377 30.27 48.29 16.75
C ILE A 377 30.28 48.16 15.22
N ASP A 378 29.89 46.98 14.73
CA ASP A 378 29.78 46.56 13.33
C ASP A 378 31.05 46.74 12.46
N GLY A 379 32.26 46.56 12.99
CA GLY A 379 33.54 46.81 12.28
C GLY A 379 33.84 45.93 11.04
N ILE A 380 32.84 45.24 10.48
CA ILE A 380 32.97 44.18 9.46
C ILE A 380 32.86 44.68 8.02
N VAL A 381 33.58 43.98 7.14
CA VAL A 381 33.51 44.16 5.68
C VAL A 381 33.03 42.86 5.06
N SER A 382 32.00 42.93 4.22
CA SER A 382 31.44 41.78 3.50
C SER A 382 31.41 42.03 1.99
N MET A 383 31.34 40.94 1.23
CA MET A 383 31.08 41.02 -0.21
C MET A 383 29.62 41.39 -0.44
N CYS A 384 29.39 42.28 -1.41
CA CYS A 384 28.08 42.80 -1.76
C CYS A 384 27.91 42.84 -3.28
N GLY A 385 26.67 42.87 -3.72
CA GLY A 385 26.30 43.04 -5.13
C GLY A 385 24.98 42.35 -5.42
N ASN A 386 24.24 42.87 -6.39
CA ASN A 386 22.88 42.39 -6.68
C ASN A 386 22.87 41.02 -7.39
N ASN A 387 23.99 40.64 -8.03
CA ASN A 387 24.11 39.47 -8.88
C ASN A 387 25.24 38.50 -8.44
N PRO A 388 25.16 37.90 -7.23
CA PRO A 388 26.25 37.07 -6.69
C PRO A 388 26.52 35.77 -7.45
N ASN A 389 25.58 35.31 -8.28
CA ASN A 389 25.77 34.13 -9.12
C ASN A 389 26.61 34.39 -10.38
N LEU A 390 26.76 35.66 -10.78
CA LEU A 390 27.51 36.08 -11.98
C LEU A 390 28.93 36.55 -11.62
N HIS A 391 29.36 36.37 -10.37
CA HIS A 391 30.68 36.79 -9.90
C HIS A 391 31.80 36.03 -10.63
N GLY A 392 32.58 36.76 -11.43
CA GLY A 392 33.72 36.21 -12.17
C GLY A 392 33.33 35.53 -13.48
N ILE A 393 32.11 35.80 -13.96
CA ILE A 393 31.68 35.63 -15.35
C ILE A 393 31.76 37.04 -15.96
N GLY A 394 32.30 37.15 -17.17
CA GLY A 394 32.60 38.42 -17.81
C GLY A 394 33.29 39.48 -16.96
N GLU A 395 32.86 40.73 -17.11
CA GLU A 395 33.29 41.86 -16.29
C GLU A 395 32.55 41.93 -14.93
N CYS A 396 31.52 41.10 -14.70
CA CYS A 396 30.77 41.10 -13.45
C CYS A 396 31.61 40.69 -12.25
N ARG A 397 31.64 41.58 -11.26
CA ARG A 397 32.30 41.35 -9.98
C ARG A 397 31.48 41.89 -8.83
N LEU A 398 31.55 41.19 -7.71
CA LEU A 398 31.04 41.68 -6.45
C LEU A 398 31.90 42.85 -5.94
N GLY A 399 31.23 43.82 -5.33
CA GLY A 399 31.88 44.86 -4.55
C GLY A 399 32.12 44.43 -3.10
N THR A 400 32.56 45.38 -2.29
CA THR A 400 32.64 45.25 -0.84
C THR A 400 31.87 46.37 -0.16
N ALA A 401 31.04 46.01 0.81
CA ALA A 401 30.38 46.96 1.70
C ALA A 401 30.98 46.81 3.11
N THR A 402 31.14 47.93 3.79
CA THR A 402 31.45 47.99 5.23
C THR A 402 30.14 48.24 5.96
N CYS A 403 29.91 47.57 7.09
CA CYS A 403 28.82 47.98 7.97
C CYS A 403 29.28 49.13 8.87
N GLU A 404 28.42 50.12 9.09
CA GLU A 404 28.58 51.12 10.15
C GLU A 404 27.20 51.39 10.78
N GLU A 405 27.11 51.33 12.11
CA GLU A 405 25.90 51.60 12.92
C GLU A 405 24.65 50.80 12.47
N GLY A 406 24.82 49.49 12.24
CA GLY A 406 23.79 48.52 11.80
C GLY A 406 23.33 48.69 10.37
N THR A 407 24.05 49.46 9.56
CA THR A 407 23.74 49.66 8.14
C THR A 407 24.94 49.33 7.26
N TRP A 408 24.74 48.44 6.28
CA TRP A 408 25.70 48.26 5.20
C TRP A 408 25.75 49.55 4.37
N GLY A 409 26.95 50.10 4.23
CA GLY A 409 27.21 51.22 3.32
C GLY A 409 27.09 50.84 1.85
N ASP A 410 27.32 51.82 0.97
CA ASP A 410 27.28 51.63 -0.48
C ASP A 410 28.17 50.45 -0.91
N CYS A 411 27.72 49.67 -1.91
CA CYS A 411 28.50 48.56 -2.43
C CYS A 411 29.63 49.06 -3.34
N ILE A 412 30.83 49.21 -2.79
CA ILE A 412 31.94 49.81 -3.52
C ILE A 412 32.63 48.75 -4.40
N GLY A 413 32.69 49.02 -5.70
CA GLY A 413 33.46 48.25 -6.67
C GLY A 413 32.69 47.15 -7.40
N GLU A 414 31.39 47.00 -7.12
CA GLU A 414 30.52 46.11 -7.91
C GLU A 414 30.46 46.54 -9.39
N VAL A 415 30.36 45.56 -10.27
CA VAL A 415 30.01 45.72 -11.68
C VAL A 415 28.83 44.79 -11.90
N ASN A 416 27.70 45.35 -12.33
CA ASN A 416 26.48 44.61 -12.63
C ASN A 416 26.43 44.32 -14.14
N PRO A 417 25.62 43.32 -14.56
CA PRO A 417 25.25 43.13 -15.95
C PRO A 417 24.74 44.42 -16.59
N GLU A 418 25.27 44.75 -17.75
CA GLU A 418 24.71 45.75 -18.66
C GLU A 418 24.29 45.05 -19.98
N GLU A 419 23.59 45.73 -20.89
CA GLU A 419 23.26 45.12 -22.18
C GLU A 419 24.54 44.92 -23.01
N GLU A 420 24.63 43.80 -23.74
CA GLU A 420 25.78 43.50 -24.59
C GLU A 420 26.12 44.63 -25.56
N VAL A 421 27.42 44.88 -25.72
CA VAL A 421 27.95 45.84 -26.68
C VAL A 421 29.23 45.29 -27.30
N CYS A 422 29.32 45.42 -28.62
CA CYS A 422 30.37 44.83 -29.46
C CYS A 422 31.78 45.36 -29.15
N ASP A 423 32.41 44.82 -28.11
CA ASP A 423 33.73 45.24 -27.61
C ASP A 423 34.65 44.08 -27.18
N GLN A 424 34.23 42.82 -27.41
CA GLN A 424 34.95 41.58 -27.09
C GLN A 424 35.07 41.29 -25.59
N LEU A 425 34.13 41.82 -24.81
CA LEU A 425 33.91 41.49 -23.41
C LEU A 425 32.54 40.80 -23.25
N ASP A 426 32.30 40.34 -22.03
CA ASP A 426 31.08 39.67 -21.58
C ASP A 426 30.51 40.62 -20.53
N ASN A 427 29.56 41.44 -20.97
CA ASN A 427 29.04 42.63 -20.30
C ASN A 427 27.71 42.35 -19.59
N ASP A 428 26.91 41.42 -20.10
CA ASP A 428 25.70 40.90 -19.48
C ASP A 428 25.98 39.72 -18.51
N CYS A 429 27.17 39.13 -18.63
CA CYS A 429 27.73 38.14 -17.72
C CYS A 429 27.05 36.77 -17.77
N ASP A 430 26.50 36.36 -18.92
CA ASP A 430 25.99 35.00 -19.16
C ASP A 430 27.10 33.95 -19.39
N GLY A 431 28.28 34.39 -19.86
CA GLY A 431 29.47 33.56 -20.05
C GLY A 431 29.83 33.20 -21.49
N GLU A 432 29.06 33.65 -22.50
CA GLU A 432 29.53 33.79 -23.87
C GLU A 432 30.18 35.19 -24.06
N ILE A 433 30.37 35.69 -25.29
CA ILE A 433 30.96 37.02 -25.60
C ILE A 433 30.24 37.58 -26.84
N ASP A 434 29.84 38.87 -26.79
CA ASP A 434 29.20 39.61 -27.88
C ASP A 434 27.90 38.92 -28.44
N GLU A 435 27.19 38.11 -27.65
CA GLU A 435 25.93 37.44 -28.04
C GLU A 435 24.67 38.33 -27.91
N ASP A 436 23.54 37.84 -28.44
CA ASP A 436 22.22 38.51 -28.55
C ASP A 436 22.21 39.96 -29.14
N LEU A 437 23.36 40.43 -29.64
CA LEU A 437 23.58 41.64 -30.42
C LEU A 437 22.77 41.63 -31.72
N ASN A 438 21.51 42.07 -31.63
CA ASN A 438 20.65 42.25 -32.79
C ASN A 438 21.10 43.45 -33.62
N ALA A 439 22.00 43.19 -34.58
CA ALA A 439 22.42 44.11 -35.62
C ALA A 439 21.22 44.52 -36.52
N HIS A 440 20.50 45.53 -36.05
CA HIS A 440 19.47 46.32 -36.76
C HIS A 440 18.14 45.58 -37.06
N GLU A 441 17.17 45.66 -36.14
CA GLU A 441 15.75 45.32 -36.41
C GLU A 441 15.17 46.02 -37.66
N LYS A 442 15.74 47.18 -38.04
CA LYS A 442 15.28 48.04 -39.14
C LYS A 442 16.43 48.59 -39.96
N VAL A 443 16.60 48.08 -41.19
CA VAL A 443 17.51 48.64 -42.19
C VAL A 443 16.73 49.26 -43.35
N ASP A 444 17.21 50.39 -43.85
CA ASP A 444 16.82 50.94 -45.15
C ASP A 444 18.02 50.78 -46.11
N MET A 445 17.86 50.09 -47.23
CA MET A 445 18.98 49.74 -48.12
C MET A 445 18.70 50.10 -49.57
N ILE A 446 19.57 50.90 -50.19
CA ILE A 446 19.39 51.38 -51.56
C ILE A 446 20.45 50.81 -52.50
N PHE A 447 19.99 50.06 -53.50
CA PHE A 447 20.82 49.59 -54.59
C PHE A 447 20.90 50.65 -55.70
N VAL A 448 22.09 51.20 -55.94
CA VAL A 448 22.39 52.07 -57.07
C VAL A 448 23.09 51.22 -58.14
N ILE A 449 22.34 50.81 -59.17
CA ILE A 449 22.82 49.84 -60.16
C ILE A 449 23.10 50.55 -61.48
N ASP A 450 24.33 50.38 -61.97
CA ASP A 450 24.65 50.71 -63.35
C ASP A 450 23.97 49.72 -64.31
N THR A 451 23.23 50.27 -65.26
CA THR A 451 22.50 49.57 -66.32
C THR A 451 23.06 49.90 -67.70
N SER A 452 24.32 50.34 -67.76
CA SER A 452 25.08 50.59 -68.99
C SER A 452 25.14 49.39 -69.96
N GLY A 453 25.72 49.63 -71.14
CA GLY A 453 25.93 48.59 -72.14
C GLY A 453 27.05 47.60 -71.78
N SER A 454 28.00 48.00 -70.94
CA SER A 454 29.05 47.13 -70.40
C SER A 454 28.47 46.19 -69.34
N MET A 455 27.58 46.69 -68.48
CA MET A 455 26.89 45.91 -67.44
C MET A 455 25.97 44.78 -67.93
N CYS A 456 25.56 44.76 -69.21
CA CYS A 456 24.65 43.74 -69.77
C CYS A 456 24.94 42.26 -69.38
N PRO A 457 26.20 41.76 -69.32
CA PRO A 457 26.51 40.38 -68.91
C PRO A 457 26.30 40.10 -67.41
N TYR A 458 26.21 41.15 -66.60
CA TYR A 458 26.13 41.08 -65.14
C TYR A 458 24.68 41.24 -64.62
N ILE A 459 23.82 42.03 -65.30
CA ILE A 459 22.45 42.35 -64.86
C ILE A 459 21.61 41.13 -64.45
N GLU A 460 21.58 40.05 -65.25
CA GLU A 460 20.76 38.86 -64.93
C GLU A 460 21.25 38.16 -63.65
N ALA A 461 22.57 38.07 -63.46
CA ALA A 461 23.14 37.51 -62.25
C ALA A 461 22.91 38.44 -61.04
N LEU A 462 22.99 39.76 -61.21
CA LEU A 462 22.69 40.75 -60.17
C LEU A 462 21.23 40.67 -59.72
N HIS A 463 20.29 40.58 -60.65
CA HIS A 463 18.87 40.35 -60.34
C HIS A 463 18.71 39.10 -59.46
N GLN A 464 19.26 37.95 -59.89
CA GLN A 464 19.16 36.71 -59.11
C GLN A 464 19.82 36.81 -57.73
N GLY A 465 20.99 37.45 -57.65
CA GLY A 465 21.77 37.54 -56.42
C GLY A 465 21.17 38.49 -55.38
N ILE A 466 20.75 39.68 -55.81
CA ILE A 466 20.08 40.66 -54.95
C ILE A 466 18.70 40.13 -54.54
N ALA A 467 17.91 39.56 -55.46
CA ALA A 467 16.59 38.99 -55.11
C ALA A 467 16.71 37.86 -54.07
N ALA A 468 17.70 36.97 -54.21
CA ALA A 468 17.94 35.90 -53.24
C ALA A 468 18.48 36.41 -51.89
N TYR A 469 19.22 37.53 -51.88
CA TYR A 469 19.68 38.18 -50.65
C TYR A 469 18.53 38.88 -49.93
N VAL A 470 17.73 39.71 -50.62
CA VAL A 470 16.63 40.44 -49.97
C VAL A 470 15.49 39.52 -49.53
N ALA A 471 15.37 38.33 -50.14
CA ALA A 471 14.43 37.30 -49.69
C ALA A 471 14.72 36.78 -48.27
N ASP A 472 15.97 36.86 -47.79
CA ASP A 472 16.31 36.52 -46.40
C ASP A 472 15.62 37.48 -45.39
N PHE A 473 15.07 38.60 -45.86
CA PHE A 473 14.45 39.67 -45.06
C PHE A 473 12.92 39.79 -45.24
N GLU A 474 12.25 38.82 -45.89
CA GLU A 474 10.79 38.89 -46.17
C GLU A 474 9.92 39.08 -44.91
N ASP A 475 10.32 38.52 -43.77
CA ASP A 475 9.59 38.60 -42.49
C ASP A 475 10.12 39.71 -41.55
N THR A 476 10.88 40.69 -42.08
CA THR A 476 11.49 41.77 -41.29
C THR A 476 10.95 43.16 -41.64
N ASP A 477 11.19 44.14 -40.77
CA ASP A 477 10.88 45.56 -41.05
C ASP A 477 11.89 46.22 -42.03
N HIS A 478 12.71 45.45 -42.77
CA HIS A 478 13.68 46.01 -43.72
C HIS A 478 13.00 46.62 -44.94
N ARG A 479 13.54 47.73 -45.45
CA ARG A 479 13.03 48.42 -46.65
C ARG A 479 14.14 48.67 -47.65
N PHE A 480 13.75 48.68 -48.91
CA PHE A 480 14.68 48.63 -50.02
C PHE A 480 14.39 49.71 -51.08
N GLY A 481 15.45 50.27 -51.64
CA GLY A 481 15.43 51.23 -52.73
C GLY A 481 16.14 50.66 -53.95
N LEU A 482 15.70 51.05 -55.15
CA LEU A 482 16.36 50.70 -56.41
C LEU A 482 16.50 51.94 -57.28
N ILE A 483 17.73 52.28 -57.62
CA ILE A 483 18.08 53.42 -58.45
C ILE A 483 18.93 52.92 -59.61
N VAL A 484 18.57 53.31 -60.83
CA VAL A 484 19.28 52.87 -62.04
C VAL A 484 19.85 54.06 -62.81
N HIS A 485 21.05 53.88 -63.35
CA HIS A 485 21.68 54.84 -64.26
C HIS A 485 22.55 54.10 -65.29
N PRO A 486 22.91 54.71 -66.43
CA PRO A 486 22.32 55.89 -67.02
C PRO A 486 21.03 55.50 -67.78
N SER A 487 19.87 56.04 -67.38
CA SER A 487 18.63 55.79 -68.13
C SER A 487 18.61 56.59 -69.44
N ARG A 488 18.25 55.94 -70.55
CA ARG A 488 18.06 56.60 -71.85
C ARG A 488 16.79 57.44 -71.96
N TRP A 489 15.86 57.25 -71.04
CA TRP A 489 14.54 57.87 -71.05
C TRP A 489 14.44 59.11 -70.16
N HIS A 490 15.47 59.35 -69.34
CA HIS A 490 15.52 60.43 -68.36
C HIS A 490 16.77 61.26 -68.58
N THR A 491 16.68 62.57 -68.32
CA THR A 491 17.83 63.47 -68.39
C THR A 491 17.82 64.39 -67.18
N ASN A 492 18.87 64.31 -66.36
CA ASN A 492 19.04 65.12 -65.16
C ASN A 492 20.53 65.42 -64.91
N SER A 493 20.81 66.28 -63.94
CA SER A 493 22.18 66.63 -63.53
C SER A 493 22.93 65.49 -62.83
N TYR A 494 22.21 64.45 -62.41
CA TYR A 494 22.68 63.39 -61.52
C TYR A 494 22.81 62.07 -62.30
N GLY A 495 23.61 62.06 -63.36
CA GLY A 495 23.92 60.85 -64.12
C GLY A 495 22.77 60.21 -64.94
N ASN A 496 21.65 60.92 -65.16
CA ASN A 496 20.42 60.34 -65.70
C ASN A 496 19.85 59.22 -64.80
N ALA A 497 20.04 59.34 -63.48
CA ALA A 497 19.49 58.42 -62.49
C ALA A 497 17.96 58.40 -62.49
N VAL A 498 17.39 57.23 -62.21
CA VAL A 498 15.95 57.01 -62.06
C VAL A 498 15.72 56.22 -60.78
N ASN A 499 14.89 56.75 -59.90
CA ASN A 499 14.38 56.00 -58.75
C ASN A 499 13.24 55.08 -59.22
N MET A 500 13.49 53.77 -59.18
CA MET A 500 12.55 52.72 -59.61
C MET A 500 11.50 52.39 -58.54
N THR A 501 11.70 52.80 -57.28
CA THR A 501 10.72 52.64 -56.18
C THR A 501 9.80 53.86 -56.02
N GLU A 502 9.81 54.78 -56.99
CA GLU A 502 9.03 56.02 -57.02
C GLU A 502 9.28 56.94 -55.80
N MET A 503 8.28 57.20 -54.95
CA MET A 503 8.37 58.15 -53.83
C MET A 503 8.47 57.46 -52.46
N GLY A 504 9.04 56.26 -52.41
CA GLY A 504 9.23 55.51 -51.17
C GLY A 504 10.22 54.36 -51.31
N LEU A 505 10.53 53.71 -50.20
CA LEU A 505 11.22 52.42 -50.17
C LEU A 505 10.17 51.30 -50.05
N VAL A 506 10.48 50.12 -50.59
CA VAL A 506 9.57 48.95 -50.67
C VAL A 506 10.05 47.79 -49.81
N ASP A 507 9.20 46.80 -49.57
CA ASP A 507 9.59 45.54 -48.92
C ASP A 507 10.43 44.64 -49.86
N ALA A 508 10.94 43.51 -49.34
CA ALA A 508 11.75 42.54 -50.08
C ALA A 508 11.05 42.00 -51.34
N ALA A 509 9.75 41.73 -51.24
CA ALA A 509 8.93 41.26 -52.36
C ALA A 509 8.76 42.34 -53.44
N GLY A 510 8.54 43.59 -53.03
CA GLY A 510 8.46 44.76 -53.89
C GLY A 510 9.76 45.02 -54.64
N LEU A 511 10.92 44.96 -53.96
CA LEU A 511 12.21 45.10 -54.62
C LEU A 511 12.46 43.94 -55.60
N SER A 512 12.20 42.70 -55.20
CA SER A 512 12.36 41.53 -56.07
C SER A 512 11.52 41.66 -57.36
N SER A 513 10.31 42.21 -57.26
CA SER A 513 9.48 42.51 -58.45
C SER A 513 10.05 43.62 -59.34
N LEU A 514 10.78 44.59 -58.79
CA LEU A 514 11.42 45.68 -59.56
C LEU A 514 12.73 45.22 -60.21
N LEU A 515 13.51 44.39 -59.52
CA LEU A 515 14.74 43.78 -60.06
C LEU A 515 14.44 42.92 -61.30
N GLY A 516 13.32 42.19 -61.30
CA GLY A 516 12.85 41.42 -62.47
C GLY A 516 12.43 42.28 -63.68
N ALA A 517 12.34 43.61 -63.52
CA ALA A 517 12.13 44.56 -64.60
C ALA A 517 13.42 45.27 -65.07
N LEU A 518 14.58 44.96 -64.48
CA LEU A 518 15.86 45.49 -64.91
C LEU A 518 16.22 45.03 -66.33
N GLY A 519 16.81 45.94 -67.10
CA GLY A 519 17.43 45.66 -68.38
C GLY A 519 18.64 46.57 -68.55
N CYS A 520 19.47 46.29 -69.57
CA CYS A 520 20.61 47.14 -69.87
C CYS A 520 20.33 48.12 -71.03
N ASP A 521 20.68 49.38 -70.82
CA ASP A 521 20.62 50.49 -71.77
C ASP A 521 22.00 50.64 -72.43
N GLY A 522 22.10 50.25 -73.72
CA GLY A 522 23.37 50.07 -74.44
C GLY A 522 24.21 51.33 -74.76
N GLY A 523 24.45 52.22 -73.80
CA GLY A 523 25.41 53.33 -73.85
C GLY A 523 24.89 54.63 -73.23
N GLY A 524 25.70 55.21 -72.33
CA GLY A 524 25.53 56.49 -71.63
C GLY A 524 26.89 57.03 -71.11
N TRP A 525 26.89 57.81 -70.03
CA TRP A 525 28.08 58.12 -69.21
C TRP A 525 27.73 57.66 -67.78
N GLU A 526 28.49 56.72 -67.21
CA GLU A 526 28.24 56.16 -65.87
C GLU A 526 28.71 57.13 -64.77
N LYS A 527 27.90 58.14 -64.47
CA LYS A 527 28.24 59.17 -63.48
C LYS A 527 27.91 58.75 -62.04
N THR A 528 28.28 57.53 -61.67
CA THR A 528 27.93 56.85 -60.43
C THR A 528 28.17 57.73 -59.18
N THR A 529 29.27 58.48 -59.14
CA THR A 529 29.57 59.47 -58.08
C THR A 529 28.48 60.54 -57.95
N ASP A 530 28.05 61.11 -59.08
CA ASP A 530 27.01 62.15 -59.08
C ASP A 530 25.62 61.57 -58.73
N VAL A 531 25.41 60.26 -58.95
CA VAL A 531 24.18 59.54 -58.55
C VAL A 531 24.17 59.29 -57.05
N VAL A 532 25.24 58.71 -56.50
CA VAL A 532 25.38 58.44 -55.06
C VAL A 532 25.29 59.75 -54.26
N LEU A 533 25.94 60.84 -54.71
CA LEU A 533 25.78 62.15 -54.08
C LEU A 533 24.33 62.66 -54.12
N ALA A 534 23.57 62.37 -55.18
CA ALA A 534 22.15 62.72 -55.28
C ALA A 534 21.21 61.84 -54.42
N VAL A 535 21.67 60.66 -54.00
CA VAL A 535 21.00 59.81 -53.00
C VAL A 535 21.14 60.39 -51.59
N LEU A 536 22.30 60.97 -51.30
CA LEU A 536 22.65 61.55 -49.99
C LEU A 536 22.20 63.02 -49.86
N ASP A 537 21.96 63.73 -50.96
CA ASP A 537 21.63 65.15 -51.00
C ASP A 537 20.36 65.49 -50.19
N SER A 538 20.53 66.29 -49.15
CA SER A 538 19.47 66.82 -48.25
C SER A 538 18.25 67.45 -48.93
N SER A 539 18.37 67.92 -50.18
CA SER A 539 17.27 68.44 -50.99
C SER A 539 16.39 67.35 -51.63
N ASN A 540 16.79 66.09 -51.49
CA ASN A 540 16.15 64.88 -51.96
C ASN A 540 15.74 64.92 -53.46
N PRO A 541 16.70 65.12 -54.38
CA PRO A 541 16.42 65.26 -55.81
C PRO A 541 15.89 63.97 -56.47
N LEU A 542 16.04 62.80 -55.82
CA LEU A 542 15.59 61.49 -56.31
C LEU A 542 14.35 60.93 -55.60
N GLY A 543 13.75 61.66 -54.64
CA GLY A 543 12.48 61.28 -54.01
C GLY A 543 12.54 60.14 -52.99
N ILE A 544 13.72 59.91 -52.41
CA ILE A 544 14.03 58.83 -51.46
C ILE A 544 13.48 59.16 -50.06
N SER A 545 12.88 58.20 -49.37
CA SER A 545 12.22 58.43 -48.07
C SER A 545 12.79 57.53 -46.96
N TRP A 546 14.01 57.88 -46.52
CA TRP A 546 14.70 57.27 -45.38
C TRP A 546 13.86 57.31 -44.09
N ARG A 547 13.94 56.26 -43.28
CA ARG A 547 13.33 56.18 -41.94
C ARG A 547 14.24 56.85 -40.90
N PRO A 548 13.72 57.67 -39.97
CA PRO A 548 14.53 58.24 -38.89
C PRO A 548 15.05 57.21 -37.87
N ASP A 549 14.43 56.03 -37.84
CA ASP A 549 14.67 54.90 -36.93
C ASP A 549 15.29 53.67 -37.62
N SER A 550 15.74 53.80 -38.87
CA SER A 550 16.44 52.73 -39.60
C SER A 550 17.91 53.02 -39.77
N TYR A 551 18.74 51.98 -39.84
CA TYR A 551 20.11 52.09 -40.28
C TYR A 551 20.18 52.21 -41.82
N PRO A 552 20.82 53.24 -42.42
CA PRO A 552 20.81 53.45 -43.87
C PRO A 552 22.06 52.90 -44.58
N TYR A 553 21.85 52.08 -45.62
CA TYR A 553 22.89 51.57 -46.51
C TYR A 553 22.69 52.02 -47.97
N VAL A 554 23.79 52.29 -48.68
CA VAL A 554 23.82 52.49 -50.13
C VAL A 554 24.84 51.55 -50.76
N ILE A 555 24.36 50.63 -51.60
CA ILE A 555 25.21 49.69 -52.33
C ILE A 555 25.24 50.12 -53.79
N SER A 556 26.39 50.62 -54.23
CA SER A 556 26.62 51.04 -55.61
C SER A 556 27.26 49.90 -56.41
N ILE A 557 26.71 49.57 -57.58
CA ILE A 557 27.13 48.42 -58.39
C ILE A 557 27.43 48.87 -59.83
N SER A 558 28.64 48.57 -60.33
CA SER A 558 29.17 49.03 -61.63
C SER A 558 30.02 47.93 -62.30
N ASP A 559 30.43 48.11 -63.56
CA ASP A 559 31.59 47.41 -64.15
C ASP A 559 32.66 48.35 -64.73
N GLU A 560 32.42 49.67 -64.69
CA GLU A 560 33.41 50.70 -64.99
C GLU A 560 33.59 51.69 -63.82
N GLY A 561 34.78 52.31 -63.77
CA GLY A 561 35.12 53.33 -62.78
C GLY A 561 34.22 54.58 -62.87
N PRO A 562 33.83 55.17 -61.73
CA PRO A 562 32.76 56.13 -61.65
C PRO A 562 33.14 57.48 -62.26
N GLN A 563 32.28 57.98 -63.13
CA GLN A 563 32.48 59.24 -63.84
C GLN A 563 31.80 60.40 -63.06
N THR A 564 32.11 61.65 -63.42
CA THR A 564 31.45 62.84 -62.84
C THR A 564 31.37 63.98 -63.86
N VAL A 565 30.29 64.74 -63.82
CA VAL A 565 30.10 66.01 -64.54
C VAL A 565 30.86 67.15 -63.86
N TYR A 566 30.90 67.13 -62.53
CA TYR A 566 31.29 68.29 -61.72
C TYR A 566 32.73 68.23 -61.22
N GLY A 567 33.41 67.10 -61.43
CA GLY A 567 34.79 66.89 -60.96
C GLY A 567 34.84 66.49 -59.48
N ASN A 568 33.76 65.90 -58.98
CA ASN A 568 33.65 65.38 -57.62
C ASN A 568 34.74 64.31 -57.36
N THR A 569 35.28 64.34 -56.15
CA THR A 569 36.38 63.49 -55.67
C THR A 569 35.82 62.42 -54.72
N PRO A 570 36.58 61.33 -54.45
CA PRO A 570 36.11 60.29 -53.53
C PRO A 570 35.79 60.85 -52.13
N SER A 571 36.58 61.83 -51.66
CA SER A 571 36.36 62.51 -50.39
C SER A 571 35.04 63.27 -50.29
N ASP A 572 34.42 63.67 -51.42
CA ASP A 572 33.11 64.32 -51.40
C ASP A 572 31.98 63.34 -51.06
N ILE A 573 32.19 62.02 -51.27
CA ILE A 573 31.29 60.94 -50.82
C ILE A 573 31.56 60.59 -49.34
N ALA A 574 32.82 60.60 -48.92
CA ALA A 574 33.19 60.21 -47.55
C ALA A 574 32.68 61.16 -46.46
N ILE A 575 32.53 62.45 -46.76
CA ILE A 575 32.04 63.46 -45.80
C ILE A 575 30.59 63.18 -45.31
N PRO A 576 29.58 62.98 -46.19
CA PRO A 576 28.23 62.60 -45.75
C PRO A 576 28.09 61.16 -45.26
N ALA A 577 29.11 60.31 -45.40
CA ALA A 577 29.09 58.91 -44.96
C ALA A 577 29.59 58.70 -43.51
N ALA A 578 30.02 59.75 -42.80
CA ALA A 578 30.73 59.61 -41.52
C ALA A 578 29.82 59.74 -40.27
N ASN A 579 29.65 58.62 -39.55
CA ASN A 579 29.11 58.44 -38.20
C ASN A 579 27.76 59.11 -37.82
N CYS A 580 26.66 58.34 -37.87
CA CYS A 580 25.36 58.61 -37.23
C CYS A 580 24.99 57.36 -36.42
N GLN A 581 24.88 57.48 -35.10
CA GLN A 581 24.42 56.38 -34.23
C GLN A 581 23.03 56.71 -33.69
N ILE A 582 22.03 56.15 -34.39
CA ILE A 582 20.65 55.83 -33.95
C ILE A 582 19.71 57.02 -33.58
N ALA A 583 18.46 56.91 -34.06
CA ALA A 583 17.30 57.74 -33.72
C ALA A 583 17.41 59.25 -34.04
N GLY A 584 17.41 59.59 -35.33
CA GLY A 584 17.23 60.99 -35.77
C GLY A 584 17.94 61.40 -37.06
N CYS A 585 18.64 60.49 -37.74
CA CYS A 585 19.44 60.81 -38.92
C CYS A 585 18.58 61.49 -40.02
N GLN A 586 19.09 62.60 -40.57
CA GLN A 586 18.52 63.36 -41.68
C GLN A 586 19.28 63.02 -42.98
N SER A 587 18.74 63.44 -44.13
CA SER A 587 19.39 63.18 -45.41
C SER A 587 20.75 63.90 -45.49
N GLY A 588 21.83 63.13 -45.48
CA GLY A 588 23.22 63.61 -45.43
C GLY A 588 23.94 63.30 -44.11
N ASP A 589 23.23 62.77 -43.10
CA ASP A 589 23.84 62.08 -41.96
C ASP A 589 24.25 60.67 -42.38
N ALA A 590 25.14 60.03 -41.61
CA ALA A 590 25.92 58.88 -42.07
C ALA A 590 25.11 57.73 -42.67
N VAL A 591 25.60 57.27 -43.81
CA VAL A 591 25.11 56.14 -44.59
C VAL A 591 26.30 55.23 -44.85
N GLU A 592 26.12 53.94 -44.65
CA GLU A 592 27.16 52.96 -44.98
C GLU A 592 27.17 52.69 -46.49
N ILE A 593 28.32 52.92 -47.13
CA ILE A 593 28.46 52.86 -48.59
C ILE A 593 29.45 51.80 -49.02
N TYR A 594 29.00 50.92 -49.92
CA TYR A 594 29.80 49.86 -50.54
C TYR A 594 29.79 50.01 -52.07
N PHE A 595 30.91 49.69 -52.70
CA PHE A 595 31.07 49.69 -54.15
C PHE A 595 31.41 48.28 -54.64
N ILE A 596 30.53 47.70 -55.47
CA ILE A 596 30.72 46.40 -56.10
C ILE A 596 31.03 46.65 -57.58
N ASP A 597 32.28 46.45 -57.99
CA ASP A 597 32.81 46.82 -59.33
C ASP A 597 33.86 45.82 -59.84
N GLN A 598 34.25 45.93 -61.10
CA GLN A 598 35.41 45.21 -61.61
C GLN A 598 36.71 45.88 -61.12
N LEU A 599 37.38 45.27 -60.12
CA LEU A 599 38.53 45.82 -59.36
C LEU A 599 39.72 46.36 -60.20
N SER A 600 39.78 46.08 -61.50
CA SER A 600 40.76 46.68 -62.41
C SER A 600 40.70 48.20 -62.51
N SER A 601 39.58 48.83 -62.11
CA SER A 601 39.31 50.26 -62.29
C SER A 601 39.37 51.08 -60.99
N LEU A 602 38.97 50.51 -59.85
CA LEU A 602 38.46 51.30 -58.73
C LEU A 602 39.29 51.37 -57.44
N ASN A 603 40.01 50.33 -57.04
CA ASN A 603 40.62 50.23 -55.69
C ASN A 603 41.36 51.51 -55.28
N SER A 604 42.35 51.95 -56.06
CA SER A 604 43.14 53.16 -55.73
C SER A 604 42.36 54.49 -55.61
N TRP A 605 41.09 54.52 -56.03
CA TRP A 605 40.22 55.70 -55.99
C TRP A 605 39.27 55.66 -54.77
N MET A 606 38.60 54.53 -54.51
CA MET A 606 37.69 54.39 -53.35
C MET A 606 38.42 54.05 -52.04
N ASP A 607 39.51 53.27 -52.08
CA ASP A 607 40.34 53.02 -50.89
C ASP A 607 40.85 54.35 -50.28
N ALA A 608 41.06 55.37 -51.12
CA ALA A 608 41.47 56.71 -50.72
C ALA A 608 40.34 57.59 -50.17
N ALA A 609 39.06 57.18 -50.34
CA ALA A 609 37.89 57.87 -49.79
C ALA A 609 37.67 57.51 -48.32
N PHE A 610 37.64 56.20 -48.04
CA PHE A 610 37.24 55.63 -46.76
C PHE A 610 38.43 55.10 -45.93
N PHE A 611 39.63 54.99 -46.52
CA PHE A 611 40.80 54.31 -45.94
C PHE A 611 40.57 52.83 -45.61
N ASP A 612 39.57 52.25 -46.25
CA ASP A 612 39.02 50.93 -46.01
C ASP A 612 38.82 50.22 -47.37
N PRO A 613 39.63 49.20 -47.69
CA PRO A 613 39.56 48.51 -48.98
C PRO A 613 38.39 47.52 -49.07
N ASP A 614 37.85 47.06 -47.93
CA ASP A 614 36.83 46.01 -47.87
C ASP A 614 35.45 46.53 -48.31
N ARG A 615 35.30 47.86 -48.38
CA ARG A 615 34.20 48.58 -49.07
C ARG A 615 34.22 48.46 -50.59
N THR A 616 35.24 47.84 -51.19
CA THR A 616 35.35 47.61 -52.64
C THR A 616 35.42 46.13 -52.98
N ILE A 617 34.44 45.60 -53.72
CA ILE A 617 34.27 44.15 -53.91
C ILE A 617 34.14 43.78 -55.40
N ASP A 618 34.82 42.70 -55.83
CA ASP A 618 34.90 42.29 -57.24
C ASP A 618 33.57 41.74 -57.79
N ILE A 619 33.01 42.36 -58.82
CA ILE A 619 31.82 41.88 -59.52
C ILE A 619 32.09 40.68 -60.45
N HIS A 620 33.35 40.35 -60.76
CA HIS A 620 33.72 39.30 -61.73
C HIS A 620 34.20 37.97 -61.10
N PRO A 621 33.76 36.78 -61.55
CA PRO A 621 32.79 36.52 -62.63
C PRO A 621 31.32 36.66 -62.17
N PRO A 622 30.37 36.87 -63.11
CA PRO A 622 28.95 36.94 -62.81
C PRO A 622 28.38 35.60 -62.34
N SER A 623 27.73 35.63 -61.17
CA SER A 623 26.99 34.50 -60.60
C SER A 623 26.02 35.01 -59.53
N GLY A 624 24.74 34.64 -59.62
CA GLY A 624 23.73 35.06 -58.63
C GLY A 624 24.11 34.64 -57.21
N THR A 625 24.50 33.37 -57.01
CA THR A 625 24.97 32.86 -55.71
C THR A 625 26.16 33.65 -55.17
N ARG A 626 27.12 34.01 -56.04
CA ARG A 626 28.30 34.80 -55.63
C ARG A 626 27.91 36.21 -55.20
N TYR A 627 26.91 36.82 -55.83
CA TYR A 627 26.39 38.12 -55.40
C TYR A 627 25.57 38.02 -54.12
N THR A 628 24.79 36.95 -53.91
CA THR A 628 24.16 36.69 -52.62
C THR A 628 25.20 36.51 -51.51
N GLU A 629 26.29 35.78 -51.78
CA GLU A 629 27.42 35.64 -50.85
C GLU A 629 28.12 36.98 -50.58
N ILE A 630 28.45 37.76 -51.61
CA ILE A 630 29.04 39.11 -51.46
C ILE A 630 28.13 40.01 -50.61
N LEU A 631 26.83 40.03 -50.90
CA LEU A 631 25.87 40.83 -50.14
C LEU A 631 25.80 40.33 -48.70
N ARG A 632 25.62 39.03 -48.45
CA ARG A 632 25.65 38.49 -47.07
C ARG A 632 26.94 38.85 -46.33
N ASN A 633 28.09 38.81 -46.99
CA ASN A 633 29.37 39.18 -46.39
C ASN A 633 29.48 40.67 -46.03
N ILE A 634 28.88 41.59 -46.81
CA ILE A 634 28.81 43.02 -46.47
C ILE A 634 28.12 43.24 -45.09
N PHE A 635 27.21 42.35 -44.71
CA PHE A 635 26.47 42.40 -43.44
C PHE A 635 26.86 41.27 -42.48
N GLN A 636 28.02 40.62 -42.68
CA GLN A 636 28.55 39.64 -41.72
C GLN A 636 29.32 40.31 -40.58
N ASP A 637 30.11 41.35 -40.86
CA ASP A 637 30.98 41.97 -39.86
C ASP A 637 30.27 43.02 -38.97
N VAL A 638 29.04 42.73 -38.54
CA VAL A 638 28.37 43.44 -37.44
C VAL A 638 28.22 42.48 -36.25
N CYS A 639 29.39 42.10 -35.72
CA CYS A 639 29.63 41.33 -34.48
C CYS A 639 29.38 39.81 -34.62
N PHE A 640 30.44 39.03 -34.34
CA PHE A 640 30.55 37.57 -34.48
C PHE A 640 31.62 37.00 -33.55
#